data_AF-A0AAV9UXJ7-F1
#
_entry.id   AF-A0AAV9UXJ7-F1
#
_cell.length_a   1.000
_cell.length_b   1.000
_cell.length_c   1.000
_cell.angle_alpha   90.00
_cell.angle_beta   90.00
_cell.angle_gamma   90.00
#
_symmetry.space_group_name_H-M   'P 1'
#
loop_
_entity.id
_entity.type
_entity.pdbx_description
1 polymer ?
#
loop_
_entity_poly.entity_id
_entity_poly.type
_entity_poly.pdbx_seq_one_letter_code
_entity_poly.pdbx_strand_id
1 'polypeptide(L)'
;MVTQTTPPTPTASTKHSLSPALFKRLRQRWKATVIGADTKVNSDDVYFTLTKLCATAERYLSSMRTSRLHIWEDLSPIHLSINFHRSYERLRIIAQSYSIPSSTHYHDLNVQETIIQSLDFIASEIYNTSVVQSKTENWWNFRIGAPLALADIVVLLYDDLTPKRRHDFGATILKNVGSIDGRSLKGANRADICLALIGAAIITGEEDALLRGRWGLSDRAFDGENSIFQLVETGEGLYEGGSYISHEIFPYTGGYGVQHYLSLSRAVNILSDTPYSINNTELHVTLSAVDSTFVPVMYRGMMMAHIRGRDISRKSEPDSVYGNAFLQALLFFADTKSVPRKYRLHFKSLARAIYEAAPLPELFGMNITQAFGIQSVIEESIPPAHPPIGSLVTPMSDRLLHHRQNWTAALAMSSTRTGRYEALNNENLKPWYQGDGFLYVYTDRDPLHFSNDYWPTMDPYHSPGVTNGQNAQGPPAYKFKAYNDWAGGLDWRGTIGLAGLDALSNDKGSAAKKSWFFLLNSIIALGAGCAGFSGTEVHTTIESRNLPLSGSNLTINGEIQTMTPGWIRPWQKTRKNVDWAYLDSFGGYVFLDKEAVTFKHEKRKGRWTDINKYPDYSSFKDLITREYITIYRNHGVDPKDSHYAYAVLPEATIQTTIDFATSPPINITHNSPQLQAIQFNNTVMANFWSAGTIGPLTAVTPCSITWGYAGVQDKYITISISDPTHRAARLVIFMNDPDIGGVVEQDPTIQLRWGRAGETGSVTITVDAEGSHGKTHRVSFERISWRGILRHLPWRPPYRPTTTSSIPSGTAKAKGRRPRPTAKSKARPRPKKGNDPVRPGRHGVKSSPATAAASSIFHAKPTSPAKANNPQHGKQAH
;
A
#
# COMPACT_ATOMS: atom_id res chain seq x y z
N MET A 1 52.50 41.61 18.08
CA MET A 1 51.71 42.07 16.91
C MET A 1 51.64 40.92 15.92
N VAL A 2 50.44 40.44 15.56
CA VAL A 2 50.22 39.54 14.41
C VAL A 2 48.93 40.04 13.75
N THR A 3 48.97 40.24 12.44
CA THR A 3 47.91 40.96 11.69
C THR A 3 46.72 40.06 11.38
N GLN A 4 45.51 40.53 11.69
CA GLN A 4 44.29 39.92 11.17
C GLN A 4 44.19 40.17 9.66
N THR A 5 44.28 39.12 8.85
CA THR A 5 43.90 39.16 7.43
C THR A 5 42.41 38.86 7.30
N THR A 6 41.62 39.86 6.91
CA THR A 6 40.20 39.66 6.56
C THR A 6 40.06 38.68 5.40
N PRO A 7 39.06 37.78 5.40
CA PRO A 7 38.73 36.98 4.23
C PRO A 7 38.35 37.89 3.03
N PRO A 8 38.64 37.49 1.78
CA PRO A 8 38.19 38.24 0.62
C PRO A 8 36.66 38.24 0.54
N THR A 9 36.08 39.42 0.34
CA THR A 9 34.64 39.59 0.07
C THR A 9 34.23 38.71 -1.13
N PRO A 10 33.12 37.96 -1.07
CA PRO A 10 32.65 37.18 -2.21
C PRO A 10 32.39 38.09 -3.41
N THR A 11 33.22 37.99 -4.46
CA THR A 11 32.96 38.64 -5.74
C THR A 11 31.63 38.15 -6.28
N ALA A 12 30.76 39.08 -6.70
CA ALA A 12 29.40 38.76 -7.10
C ALA A 12 29.35 37.66 -8.17
N SER A 13 28.76 36.52 -7.80
CA SER A 13 28.55 35.40 -8.72
C SER A 13 27.70 35.86 -9.89
N THR A 14 28.27 35.90 -11.09
CA THR A 14 27.53 36.08 -12.34
C THR A 14 26.54 34.93 -12.49
N LYS A 15 25.25 35.17 -12.19
CA LYS A 15 24.16 34.22 -12.47
C LYS A 15 24.14 33.93 -13.97
N HIS A 16 24.76 32.84 -14.40
CA HIS A 16 24.63 32.32 -15.75
C HIS A 16 23.25 31.69 -15.89
N SER A 17 22.27 32.51 -16.27
CA SER A 17 20.89 32.08 -16.52
C SER A 17 20.85 30.84 -17.42
N LEU A 18 20.11 29.81 -17.02
CA LEU A 18 19.91 28.60 -17.81
C LEU A 18 19.60 28.90 -19.28
N SER A 19 20.26 28.18 -20.19
CA SER A 19 20.05 28.39 -21.62
C SER A 19 18.62 27.99 -22.03
N PRO A 20 17.99 28.69 -23.00
CA PRO A 20 16.66 28.33 -23.51
C PRO A 20 16.58 26.88 -24.04
N ALA A 21 17.71 26.34 -24.51
CA ALA A 21 17.83 24.94 -24.92
C ALA A 21 17.64 23.95 -23.76
N LEU A 22 18.12 24.29 -22.55
CA LEU A 22 17.92 23.44 -21.38
C LEU A 22 16.45 23.48 -20.90
N PHE A 23 15.82 24.65 -20.88
CA PHE A 23 14.37 24.74 -20.61
C PHE A 23 13.53 23.98 -21.65
N LYS A 24 13.90 24.02 -22.94
CA LYS A 24 13.25 23.17 -23.97
C LYS A 24 13.40 21.68 -23.65
N ARG A 25 14.58 21.24 -23.19
CA ARG A 25 14.79 19.84 -22.76
C ARG A 25 13.96 19.47 -21.53
N LEU A 26 13.90 20.34 -20.52
CA LEU A 26 13.05 20.14 -19.33
C LEU A 26 11.57 20.01 -19.72
N ARG A 27 11.06 20.85 -20.64
CA ARG A 27 9.70 20.73 -21.20
C ARG A 27 9.47 19.41 -21.91
N GLN A 28 10.42 18.95 -22.73
CA GLN A 28 10.31 17.67 -23.43
C GLN A 28 10.24 16.50 -22.44
N ARG A 29 11.03 16.50 -21.36
CA ARG A 29 10.92 15.49 -20.30
C ARG A 29 9.60 15.59 -19.54
N TRP A 30 9.14 16.80 -19.20
CA TRP A 30 7.83 16.99 -18.56
C TRP A 30 6.70 16.44 -19.45
N LYS A 31 6.63 16.80 -20.74
CA LYS A 31 5.65 16.26 -21.70
C LYS A 31 5.69 14.72 -21.74
N ALA A 32 6.88 14.12 -21.79
CA ALA A 32 7.04 12.66 -21.73
C ALA A 32 6.48 12.03 -20.44
N THR A 33 6.56 12.71 -19.28
CA THR A 33 5.93 12.22 -18.04
C THR A 33 4.40 12.34 -18.01
N VAL A 34 3.78 13.07 -18.95
CA VAL A 34 2.32 13.28 -19.01
C VAL A 34 1.64 12.38 -20.06
N ILE A 35 2.30 12.10 -21.19
CA ILE A 35 1.74 11.32 -22.30
C ILE A 35 2.59 10.12 -22.77
N GLY A 36 3.74 9.84 -22.15
CA GLY A 36 4.70 8.82 -22.60
C GLY A 36 5.87 9.38 -23.41
N ALA A 37 7.01 8.68 -23.38
CA ALA A 37 8.25 9.08 -24.07
C ALA A 37 8.32 8.58 -25.53
N ASP A 38 7.76 7.40 -25.79
CA ASP A 38 7.38 6.94 -27.12
C ASP A 38 5.86 6.71 -27.09
N THR A 39 5.14 7.24 -28.08
CA THR A 39 3.67 7.23 -28.12
C THR A 39 3.13 6.30 -29.22
N LYS A 40 3.94 5.36 -29.72
CA LYS A 40 3.50 4.34 -30.68
C LYS A 40 2.61 3.29 -30.01
N VAL A 41 1.46 3.04 -30.62
CA VAL A 41 0.51 2.00 -30.19
C VAL A 41 0.93 0.66 -30.81
N ASN A 42 1.59 -0.19 -30.02
CA ASN A 42 2.04 -1.53 -30.45
C ASN A 42 1.36 -2.67 -29.66
N SER A 43 0.49 -2.35 -28.69
CA SER A 43 -0.21 -3.33 -27.84
C SER A 43 -1.69 -2.99 -27.62
N ASP A 44 -2.50 -4.02 -27.38
CA ASP A 44 -3.93 -3.88 -27.13
C ASP A 44 -4.24 -3.08 -25.86
N ASP A 45 -3.42 -3.19 -24.82
CA ASP A 45 -3.54 -2.38 -23.59
C ASP A 45 -3.41 -0.88 -23.88
N VAL A 46 -2.44 -0.49 -24.71
CA VAL A 46 -2.23 0.90 -25.11
C VAL A 46 -3.38 1.37 -26.01
N TYR A 47 -3.83 0.53 -26.95
CA TYR A 47 -4.99 0.84 -27.81
C TYR A 47 -6.28 1.04 -27.00
N PHE A 48 -6.57 0.14 -26.05
CA PHE A 48 -7.71 0.23 -25.14
C PHE A 48 -7.62 1.46 -24.24
N THR A 49 -6.46 1.70 -23.63
CA THR A 49 -6.24 2.84 -22.73
C THR A 49 -6.34 4.18 -23.48
N LEU A 50 -5.84 4.25 -24.72
CA LEU A 50 -5.98 5.43 -25.57
C LEU A 50 -7.44 5.63 -26.01
N THR A 51 -8.15 4.57 -26.38
CA THR A 51 -9.59 4.63 -26.70
C THR A 51 -10.40 5.15 -25.51
N LYS A 52 -10.10 4.66 -24.29
CA LYS A 52 -10.71 5.11 -23.03
C LYS A 52 -10.38 6.57 -22.70
N LEU A 53 -9.17 7.04 -23.01
CA LEU A 53 -8.77 8.44 -22.90
C LEU A 53 -9.58 9.32 -23.86
N CYS A 54 -9.61 8.99 -25.15
CA CYS A 54 -10.35 9.71 -26.18
C CYS A 54 -11.85 9.79 -25.83
N ALA A 55 -12.49 8.67 -25.51
CA ALA A 55 -13.90 8.64 -25.12
C ALA A 55 -14.20 9.43 -23.83
N THR A 56 -13.23 9.54 -22.92
CA THR A 56 -13.36 10.37 -21.71
C THR A 56 -13.21 11.86 -22.03
N ALA A 57 -12.27 12.24 -22.88
CA ALA A 57 -12.10 13.61 -23.36
C ALA A 57 -13.34 14.09 -24.13
N GLU A 58 -13.85 13.30 -25.06
CA GLU A 58 -15.07 13.59 -25.84
C GLU A 58 -16.31 13.75 -24.93
N ARG A 59 -16.47 12.86 -23.94
CA ARG A 59 -17.53 13.01 -22.92
C ARG A 59 -17.39 14.29 -22.10
N TYR A 60 -16.18 14.78 -21.83
CA TYR A 60 -15.99 16.06 -21.16
C TYR A 60 -16.24 17.25 -22.09
N LEU A 61 -15.81 17.21 -23.34
CA LEU A 61 -16.08 18.26 -24.35
C LEU A 61 -17.59 18.42 -24.57
N SER A 62 -18.29 17.34 -24.91
CA SER A 62 -19.75 17.33 -25.16
C SER A 62 -20.61 17.73 -23.95
N SER A 63 -20.09 17.62 -22.72
CA SER A 63 -20.76 18.05 -21.48
C SER A 63 -20.34 19.44 -20.96
N MET A 64 -19.46 20.17 -21.65
CA MET A 64 -19.16 21.57 -21.29
C MET A 64 -20.40 22.46 -21.44
N ARG A 65 -20.69 23.28 -20.43
CA ARG A 65 -21.79 24.26 -20.38
C ARG A 65 -21.26 25.53 -19.71
N THR A 66 -20.46 26.30 -20.43
CA THR A 66 -19.70 27.42 -19.86
C THR A 66 -20.60 28.56 -19.35
N SER A 67 -20.43 28.92 -18.08
CA SER A 67 -21.05 30.07 -17.41
C SER A 67 -20.11 30.63 -16.34
N ARG A 68 -20.40 31.82 -15.79
CA ARG A 68 -19.67 32.38 -14.63
C ARG A 68 -19.66 31.47 -13.39
N LEU A 69 -20.54 30.46 -13.33
CA LEU A 69 -20.61 29.53 -12.21
C LEU A 69 -19.91 28.20 -12.49
N HIS A 70 -19.62 27.83 -13.75
CA HIS A 70 -19.02 26.53 -14.07
C HIS A 70 -18.59 26.39 -15.54
N ILE A 71 -17.61 25.51 -15.80
CA ILE A 71 -17.37 24.92 -17.14
C ILE A 71 -18.24 23.66 -17.33
N TRP A 72 -18.48 22.91 -16.25
CA TRP A 72 -19.37 21.74 -16.21
C TRP A 72 -20.35 21.89 -15.04
N GLU A 73 -21.65 21.69 -15.29
CA GLU A 73 -22.71 21.89 -14.28
C GLU A 73 -22.51 21.10 -12.98
N ASP A 74 -21.90 19.90 -13.05
CA ASP A 74 -21.60 19.06 -11.88
C ASP A 74 -20.36 19.51 -11.08
N LEU A 75 -19.66 20.54 -11.55
CA LEU A 75 -18.54 21.23 -10.89
C LEU A 75 -18.93 22.69 -10.55
N SER A 76 -20.18 22.88 -10.13
CA SER A 76 -20.77 24.19 -9.79
C SER A 76 -20.93 24.37 -8.26
N PRO A 77 -20.67 25.57 -7.69
CA PRO A 77 -19.98 26.69 -8.32
C PRO A 77 -18.47 26.44 -8.40
N ILE A 78 -17.85 26.78 -9.52
CA ILE A 78 -16.42 26.58 -9.81
C ILE A 78 -15.49 27.33 -8.85
N HIS A 79 -15.99 28.41 -8.23
CA HIS A 79 -15.30 29.19 -7.20
C HIS A 79 -14.92 28.38 -5.95
N LEU A 80 -15.55 27.22 -5.70
CA LEU A 80 -15.08 26.30 -4.65
C LEU A 80 -13.78 25.62 -5.10
N SER A 81 -12.77 25.64 -4.24
CA SER A 81 -11.44 25.07 -4.48
C SER A 81 -11.41 23.69 -5.13
N ILE A 82 -12.32 22.80 -4.74
CA ILE A 82 -12.40 21.45 -5.30
C ILE A 82 -12.96 21.42 -6.73
N ASN A 83 -13.85 22.36 -7.07
CA ASN A 83 -14.50 22.42 -8.36
C ASN A 83 -13.59 23.01 -9.46
N PHE A 84 -12.80 24.07 -9.17
CA PHE A 84 -11.80 24.52 -10.14
C PHE A 84 -10.64 23.54 -10.28
N HIS A 85 -10.20 22.89 -9.19
CA HIS A 85 -9.21 21.82 -9.28
C HIS A 85 -9.70 20.67 -10.18
N ARG A 86 -10.92 20.17 -9.96
CA ARG A 86 -11.57 19.16 -10.82
C ARG A 86 -11.74 19.62 -12.27
N SER A 87 -11.95 20.92 -12.49
CA SER A 87 -12.03 21.49 -13.84
C SER A 87 -10.67 21.42 -14.55
N TYR A 88 -9.56 21.75 -13.87
CA TYR A 88 -8.21 21.51 -14.40
C TYR A 88 -7.91 20.03 -14.64
N GLU A 89 -8.36 19.12 -13.77
CA GLU A 89 -8.20 17.67 -13.99
C GLU A 89 -8.91 17.17 -15.25
N ARG A 90 -10.13 17.65 -15.54
CA ARG A 90 -10.82 17.37 -16.82
C ARG A 90 -10.09 17.99 -18.02
N LEU A 91 -9.64 19.24 -17.90
CA LEU A 91 -8.85 19.91 -18.95
C LEU A 91 -7.51 19.19 -19.20
N ARG A 92 -6.87 18.59 -18.20
CA ARG A 92 -5.66 17.77 -18.37
C ARG A 92 -5.94 16.53 -19.20
N ILE A 93 -7.06 15.84 -18.98
CA ILE A 93 -7.46 14.67 -19.77
C ILE A 93 -7.73 15.05 -21.23
N ILE A 94 -8.40 16.19 -21.47
CA ILE A 94 -8.62 16.71 -22.82
C ILE A 94 -7.27 17.09 -23.47
N ALA A 95 -6.38 17.79 -22.75
CA ALA A 95 -5.06 18.19 -23.24
C ALA A 95 -4.13 16.99 -23.53
N GLN A 96 -4.22 15.90 -22.75
CA GLN A 96 -3.54 14.64 -23.03
C GLN A 96 -4.02 14.04 -24.35
N SER A 97 -5.34 13.97 -24.55
CA SER A 97 -5.93 13.51 -25.81
C SER A 97 -5.54 14.39 -27.00
N TYR A 98 -5.55 15.72 -26.82
CA TYR A 98 -5.09 16.70 -27.81
C TYR A 98 -3.62 16.50 -28.26
N SER A 99 -2.77 15.95 -27.38
CA SER A 99 -1.31 15.92 -27.54
C SER A 99 -0.71 14.59 -28.01
N ILE A 100 -1.51 13.53 -28.14
CA ILE A 100 -1.03 12.18 -28.50
C ILE A 100 -1.28 11.91 -30.00
N PRO A 101 -0.24 11.63 -30.82
CA PRO A 101 -0.37 11.48 -32.28
C PRO A 101 -1.39 10.47 -32.80
N SER A 102 -1.76 9.47 -32.00
CA SER A 102 -2.75 8.43 -32.35
C SER A 102 -4.14 8.69 -31.76
N SER A 103 -4.38 9.86 -31.16
CA SER A 103 -5.68 10.25 -30.59
C SER A 103 -6.62 10.86 -31.64
N THR A 104 -7.93 10.71 -31.43
CA THR A 104 -8.98 11.34 -32.25
C THR A 104 -8.96 12.88 -32.20
N HIS A 105 -8.35 13.47 -31.16
CA HIS A 105 -8.32 14.92 -30.94
C HIS A 105 -6.96 15.55 -31.25
N TYR A 106 -6.04 14.80 -31.87
CA TYR A 106 -4.65 15.22 -32.04
C TYR A 106 -4.52 16.50 -32.87
N HIS A 107 -4.09 17.58 -32.22
CA HIS A 107 -4.04 18.94 -32.78
C HIS A 107 -5.37 19.45 -33.40
N ASP A 108 -6.53 18.98 -32.96
CA ASP A 108 -7.83 19.55 -33.37
C ASP A 108 -7.97 21.01 -32.89
N LEU A 109 -8.27 21.93 -33.80
CA LEU A 109 -8.29 23.37 -33.51
C LEU A 109 -9.45 23.78 -32.58
N ASN A 110 -10.60 23.11 -32.64
CA ASN A 110 -11.73 23.38 -31.76
C ASN A 110 -11.42 22.94 -30.34
N VAL A 111 -10.74 21.79 -30.19
CA VAL A 111 -10.25 21.29 -28.89
C VAL A 111 -9.14 22.20 -28.35
N GLN A 112 -8.21 22.66 -29.19
CA GLN A 112 -7.17 23.64 -28.82
C GLN A 112 -7.80 24.92 -28.26
N GLU A 113 -8.73 25.52 -29.00
CA GLU A 113 -9.40 26.75 -28.59
C GLU A 113 -10.23 26.53 -27.32
N THR A 114 -10.96 25.42 -27.23
CA THR A 114 -11.78 25.07 -26.05
C THR A 114 -10.93 24.97 -24.77
N ILE A 115 -9.74 24.36 -24.84
CA ILE A 115 -8.79 24.33 -23.71
C ILE A 115 -8.34 25.76 -23.37
N ILE A 116 -7.92 26.54 -24.37
CA ILE A 116 -7.37 27.88 -24.16
C ILE A 116 -8.41 28.85 -23.57
N GLN A 117 -9.64 28.88 -24.11
CA GLN A 117 -10.74 29.68 -23.56
C GLN A 117 -11.08 29.27 -22.13
N SER A 118 -11.05 27.96 -21.82
CA SER A 118 -11.30 27.45 -20.46
C SER A 118 -10.20 27.87 -19.47
N LEU A 119 -8.93 27.87 -19.88
CA LEU A 119 -7.82 28.35 -19.06
C LEU A 119 -7.92 29.85 -18.80
N ASP A 120 -8.22 30.65 -19.83
CA ASP A 120 -8.38 32.10 -19.72
C ASP A 120 -9.54 32.48 -18.78
N PHE A 121 -10.67 31.75 -18.85
CA PHE A 121 -11.82 31.96 -17.94
C PHE A 121 -11.49 31.63 -16.48
N ILE A 122 -10.80 30.51 -16.21
CA ILE A 122 -10.39 30.18 -14.84
C ILE A 122 -9.39 31.24 -14.34
N ALA A 123 -8.48 31.73 -15.18
CA ALA A 123 -7.51 32.76 -14.81
C ALA A 123 -8.10 34.16 -14.66
N SER A 124 -9.21 34.52 -15.33
CA SER A 124 -9.80 35.85 -15.22
C SER A 124 -10.51 36.08 -13.89
N GLU A 125 -11.32 35.10 -13.43
CA GLU A 125 -12.20 35.27 -12.26
C GLU A 125 -11.90 34.30 -11.08
N ILE A 126 -11.30 33.12 -11.31
CA ILE A 126 -11.36 31.99 -10.35
C ILE A 126 -10.03 31.68 -9.65
N TYR A 127 -8.94 31.47 -10.40
CA TYR A 127 -7.65 31.02 -9.87
C TYR A 127 -6.51 31.74 -10.60
N ASN A 128 -5.95 32.76 -9.95
CA ASN A 128 -4.96 33.67 -10.50
C ASN A 128 -4.03 34.23 -9.42
N THR A 129 -3.21 35.23 -9.76
CA THR A 129 -2.25 35.85 -8.81
C THR A 129 -2.90 36.71 -7.72
N SER A 130 -4.18 37.07 -7.85
CA SER A 130 -4.91 37.93 -6.91
C SER A 130 -5.84 37.16 -5.97
N VAL A 131 -6.06 35.85 -6.21
CA VAL A 131 -6.94 35.03 -5.38
C VAL A 131 -6.39 34.88 -3.96
N VAL A 132 -7.29 34.86 -2.97
CA VAL A 132 -6.97 34.63 -1.56
C VAL A 132 -7.77 33.41 -1.09
N GLN A 133 -7.07 32.32 -0.78
CA GLN A 133 -7.69 31.10 -0.27
C GLN A 133 -8.49 31.38 1.02
N SER A 134 -9.73 30.90 1.11
CA SER A 134 -10.48 30.91 2.36
C SER A 134 -9.93 29.88 3.37
N LYS A 135 -9.94 30.23 4.66
CA LYS A 135 -9.61 29.30 5.76
C LYS A 135 -10.52 28.06 5.83
N THR A 136 -11.70 28.11 5.20
CA THR A 136 -12.66 27.00 5.13
C THR A 136 -12.39 26.04 3.97
N GLU A 137 -11.41 26.32 3.12
CA GLU A 137 -11.12 25.54 1.91
C GLU A 137 -9.85 24.70 2.05
N ASN A 138 -9.81 23.58 1.32
CA ASN A 138 -8.63 22.72 1.32
C ASN A 138 -7.47 23.40 0.57
N TRP A 139 -6.44 23.76 1.32
CA TRP A 139 -5.21 24.38 0.80
C TRP A 139 -4.51 23.54 -0.27
N TRP A 140 -4.66 22.21 -0.22
CA TRP A 140 -4.04 21.29 -1.18
C TRP A 140 -4.53 21.56 -2.61
N ASN A 141 -5.81 21.93 -2.79
CA ASN A 141 -6.37 22.29 -4.10
C ASN A 141 -5.64 23.50 -4.72
N PHE A 142 -5.38 24.54 -3.92
CA PHE A 142 -4.70 25.77 -4.36
C PHE A 142 -3.20 25.61 -4.54
N ARG A 143 -2.53 24.82 -3.68
CA ARG A 143 -1.06 24.76 -3.60
C ARG A 143 -0.43 23.53 -4.26
N ILE A 144 -1.21 22.49 -4.58
CA ILE A 144 -0.75 21.25 -5.20
C ILE A 144 -1.63 20.84 -6.38
N GLY A 145 -2.93 20.59 -6.14
CA GLY A 145 -3.82 19.95 -7.11
C GLY A 145 -3.98 20.75 -8.42
N ALA A 146 -4.44 22.00 -8.33
CA ALA A 146 -4.54 22.88 -9.49
C ALA A 146 -3.17 23.25 -10.10
N PRO A 147 -2.11 23.58 -9.31
CA PRO A 147 -0.76 23.77 -9.83
C PRO A 147 -0.22 22.66 -10.73
N LEU A 148 -0.32 21.39 -10.32
CA LEU A 148 0.21 20.27 -11.08
C LEU A 148 -0.59 20.03 -12.37
N ALA A 149 -1.93 20.10 -12.29
CA ALA A 149 -2.79 19.95 -13.46
C ALA A 149 -2.62 21.09 -14.47
N LEU A 150 -2.52 22.35 -14.01
CA LEU A 150 -2.23 23.51 -14.85
C LEU A 150 -0.84 23.42 -15.49
N ALA A 151 0.17 22.98 -14.75
CA ALA A 151 1.52 22.76 -15.28
C ALA A 151 1.53 21.70 -16.40
N ASP A 152 0.79 20.60 -16.21
CA ASP A 152 0.63 19.56 -17.24
C ASP A 152 -0.02 20.11 -18.51
N ILE A 153 -1.14 20.84 -18.40
CA ILE A 153 -1.83 21.43 -19.57
C ILE A 153 -0.93 22.43 -20.31
N VAL A 154 -0.27 23.34 -19.59
CA VAL A 154 0.52 24.43 -20.19
C VAL A 154 1.84 23.93 -20.79
N VAL A 155 2.40 22.81 -20.31
CA VAL A 155 3.52 22.13 -21.00
C VAL A 155 3.05 21.36 -22.23
N LEU A 156 1.85 20.76 -22.19
CA LEU A 156 1.29 20.05 -23.34
C LEU A 156 1.01 20.98 -24.53
N LEU A 157 0.35 22.12 -24.26
CA LEU A 157 0.02 23.18 -25.22
C LEU A 157 1.09 24.30 -25.28
N TYR A 158 2.34 24.01 -24.91
CA TYR A 158 3.35 25.07 -24.72
C TYR A 158 3.57 25.92 -25.97
N ASP A 159 3.68 25.30 -27.15
CA ASP A 159 3.95 26.01 -28.40
C ASP A 159 2.68 26.67 -28.99
N ASP A 160 1.48 26.23 -28.59
CA ASP A 160 0.18 26.81 -28.97
C ASP A 160 -0.17 28.10 -28.18
N LEU A 161 0.42 28.27 -26.99
CA LEU A 161 0.16 29.39 -26.10
C LEU A 161 1.03 30.62 -26.43
N THR A 162 0.50 31.82 -26.19
CA THR A 162 1.29 33.06 -26.31
C THR A 162 2.33 33.15 -25.18
N PRO A 163 3.47 33.86 -25.38
CA PRO A 163 4.44 34.09 -24.31
C PRO A 163 3.82 34.70 -23.06
N LYS A 164 2.84 35.60 -23.22
CA LYS A 164 2.11 36.21 -22.11
C LYS A 164 1.29 35.17 -21.33
N ARG A 165 0.40 34.40 -21.99
CA ARG A 165 -0.41 33.36 -21.33
C ARG A 165 0.46 32.39 -20.52
N ARG A 166 1.58 31.93 -21.10
CA ARG A 166 2.53 31.06 -20.38
C ARG A 166 3.09 31.70 -19.12
N HIS A 167 3.54 32.96 -19.19
CA HIS A 167 4.03 33.68 -18.02
C HIS A 167 2.92 33.92 -16.98
N ASP A 168 1.71 34.33 -17.40
CA ASP A 168 0.56 34.57 -16.50
C ASP A 168 0.16 33.30 -15.72
N PHE A 169 0.07 32.15 -16.40
CA PHE A 169 -0.24 30.86 -15.78
C PHE A 169 0.90 30.38 -14.87
N GLY A 170 2.16 30.54 -15.29
CA GLY A 170 3.33 30.22 -14.45
C GLY A 170 3.42 31.07 -13.18
N ALA A 171 3.22 32.38 -13.30
CA ALA A 171 3.17 33.31 -12.18
C ALA A 171 2.00 32.99 -11.22
N THR A 172 0.84 32.59 -11.76
CA THR A 172 -0.30 32.10 -10.98
C THR A 172 0.08 30.88 -10.12
N ILE A 173 0.80 29.91 -10.68
CA ILE A 173 1.33 28.76 -9.93
C ILE A 173 2.30 29.25 -8.85
N LEU A 174 3.32 30.05 -9.18
CA LEU A 174 4.34 30.50 -8.22
C LEU A 174 3.73 31.26 -7.03
N LYS A 175 2.73 32.10 -7.30
CA LYS A 175 2.00 32.89 -6.29
C LYS A 175 1.15 32.02 -5.37
N ASN A 176 0.41 31.05 -5.90
CA ASN A 176 -0.48 30.19 -5.10
C ASN A 176 0.27 29.08 -4.37
N VAL A 177 1.29 28.47 -5.00
CA VAL A 177 2.20 27.53 -4.33
C VAL A 177 2.91 28.22 -3.16
N GLY A 178 3.30 29.50 -3.31
CA GLY A 178 3.77 30.33 -2.21
C GLY A 178 5.15 29.91 -1.65
N SER A 179 5.36 30.12 -0.36
CA SER A 179 6.60 29.78 0.36
C SER A 179 6.69 28.29 0.72
N ILE A 180 7.90 27.72 0.64
CA ILE A 180 8.23 26.33 1.03
C ILE A 180 8.87 26.23 2.42
N ASP A 181 8.97 27.37 3.10
CA ASP A 181 9.73 27.64 4.32
C ASP A 181 8.91 27.33 5.59
N GLY A 182 7.65 26.91 5.40
CA GLY A 182 6.77 26.47 6.47
C GLY A 182 7.09 25.05 6.91
N ARG A 183 7.43 24.87 8.19
CA ARG A 183 7.77 23.58 8.85
C ARG A 183 6.70 22.48 8.75
N SER A 184 5.51 22.80 8.24
CA SER A 184 4.40 21.87 7.99
C SER A 184 4.46 21.17 6.62
N LEU A 185 5.47 21.43 5.79
CA LEU A 185 5.60 20.83 4.46
C LEU A 185 6.69 19.75 4.46
N LYS A 186 6.30 18.54 4.89
CA LYS A 186 7.13 17.33 4.89
C LYS A 186 6.61 16.31 3.86
N GLY A 187 7.36 15.22 3.66
CA GLY A 187 6.95 14.05 2.85
C GLY A 187 6.33 14.37 1.47
N ALA A 188 5.14 13.82 1.22
CA ALA A 188 4.41 13.97 -0.04
C ALA A 188 4.09 15.42 -0.39
N ASN A 189 3.60 16.19 0.59
CA ASN A 189 3.26 17.60 0.42
C ASN A 189 4.49 18.42 -0.03
N ARG A 190 5.69 18.06 0.47
CA ARG A 190 6.96 18.67 0.04
C ARG A 190 7.32 18.29 -1.40
N ALA A 191 7.23 17.00 -1.74
CA ALA A 191 7.53 16.50 -3.08
C ALA A 191 6.63 17.15 -4.16
N ASP A 192 5.32 17.21 -3.90
CA ASP A 192 4.32 17.80 -4.78
C ASP A 192 4.54 19.30 -5.02
N ILE A 193 4.76 20.07 -3.95
CA ILE A 193 5.03 21.51 -4.04
C ILE A 193 6.34 21.79 -4.79
N CYS A 194 7.38 20.98 -4.56
CA CYS A 194 8.64 21.11 -5.29
C CYS A 194 8.47 20.79 -6.78
N LEU A 195 7.67 19.78 -7.12
CA LEU A 195 7.32 19.46 -8.51
C LEU A 195 6.50 20.57 -9.17
N ALA A 196 5.55 21.20 -8.46
CA ALA A 196 4.79 22.34 -8.95
C ALA A 196 5.67 23.57 -9.24
N LEU A 197 6.65 23.87 -8.38
CA LEU A 197 7.66 24.92 -8.63
C LEU A 197 8.54 24.61 -9.84
N ILE A 198 8.97 23.34 -10.01
CA ILE A 198 9.70 22.88 -11.20
C ILE A 198 8.84 23.08 -12.46
N GLY A 199 7.55 22.73 -12.43
CA GLY A 199 6.63 22.93 -13.55
C GLY A 199 6.46 24.39 -13.93
N ALA A 200 6.23 25.27 -12.95
CA ALA A 200 6.13 26.71 -13.18
C ALA A 200 7.41 27.30 -13.79
N ALA A 201 8.58 26.93 -13.27
CA ALA A 201 9.88 27.35 -13.79
C ALA A 201 10.11 26.90 -15.25
N ILE A 202 9.66 25.70 -15.59
CA ILE A 202 9.73 25.11 -16.94
C ILE A 202 8.84 25.85 -17.95
N ILE A 203 7.75 26.46 -17.47
CA ILE A 203 6.77 27.24 -18.23
C ILE A 203 7.23 28.69 -18.41
N THR A 204 7.72 29.33 -17.35
CA THR A 204 8.17 30.74 -17.40
C THR A 204 9.57 30.91 -17.98
N GLY A 205 10.45 29.92 -17.79
CA GLY A 205 11.89 30.07 -18.04
C GLY A 205 12.66 30.67 -16.84
N GLU A 206 12.06 30.72 -15.65
CA GLU A 206 12.66 31.35 -14.46
C GLU A 206 13.48 30.34 -13.64
N GLU A 207 14.80 30.49 -13.67
CA GLU A 207 15.73 29.60 -12.96
C GLU A 207 15.60 29.67 -11.43
N ASP A 208 15.28 30.83 -10.86
CA ASP A 208 15.11 30.96 -9.40
C ASP A 208 13.92 30.13 -8.87
N ALA A 209 12.88 29.92 -9.69
CA ALA A 209 11.80 28.98 -9.36
C ALA A 209 12.26 27.51 -9.46
N LEU A 210 13.10 27.19 -10.46
CA LEU A 210 13.66 25.84 -10.62
C LEU A 210 14.59 25.48 -9.45
N LEU A 211 15.41 26.44 -9.02
CA LEU A 211 16.29 26.34 -7.83
C LEU A 211 15.46 26.09 -6.56
N ARG A 212 14.39 26.85 -6.34
CA ARG A 212 13.48 26.65 -5.19
C ARG A 212 12.86 25.25 -5.19
N GLY A 213 12.36 24.78 -6.34
CA GLY A 213 11.83 23.42 -6.46
C GLY A 213 12.89 22.34 -6.24
N ARG A 214 14.05 22.45 -6.88
CA ARG A 214 15.16 21.48 -6.78
C ARG A 214 15.72 21.35 -5.36
N TRP A 215 15.97 22.47 -4.70
CA TRP A 215 16.60 22.50 -3.38
C TRP A 215 15.59 22.41 -2.23
N GLY A 216 14.31 22.59 -2.50
CA GLY A 216 13.22 22.25 -1.59
C GLY A 216 13.15 20.73 -1.30
N LEU A 217 13.36 19.88 -2.31
CA LEU A 217 13.36 18.41 -2.16
C LEU A 217 14.35 17.95 -1.07
N SER A 218 15.56 18.51 -1.08
CA SER A 218 16.63 18.23 -0.11
C SER A 218 16.63 19.15 1.11
N ASP A 219 15.60 19.98 1.25
CA ASP A 219 15.42 21.01 2.28
C ASP A 219 16.66 21.86 2.59
N ARG A 220 17.42 22.22 1.55
CA ARG A 220 18.74 22.87 1.67
C ARG A 220 18.70 24.26 2.31
N ALA A 221 17.54 24.90 2.36
CA ALA A 221 17.37 26.21 3.02
C ALA A 221 17.24 26.11 4.55
N PHE A 222 17.00 24.91 5.08
CA PHE A 222 16.79 24.61 6.50
C PHE A 222 17.62 23.40 6.92
N ASP A 223 18.88 23.38 6.47
CA ASP A 223 19.93 22.39 6.77
C ASP A 223 19.56 20.91 6.53
N GLY A 224 18.47 20.65 5.80
CA GLY A 224 17.98 19.31 5.50
C GLY A 224 16.93 18.76 6.48
N GLU A 225 16.40 19.54 7.44
CA GLU A 225 15.45 19.08 8.50
C GLU A 225 14.26 18.28 7.92
N ASN A 226 13.76 18.67 6.74
CA ASN A 226 12.62 18.06 6.07
C ASN A 226 13.01 17.40 4.74
N SER A 227 14.29 17.01 4.58
CA SER A 227 14.83 16.43 3.35
C SER A 227 14.19 15.08 3.04
N ILE A 228 13.56 14.96 1.87
CA ILE A 228 12.84 13.74 1.47
C ILE A 228 13.77 12.60 1.00
N PHE A 229 15.09 12.83 1.05
CA PHE A 229 16.16 11.91 0.67
C PHE A 229 16.78 11.15 1.86
N GLN A 230 16.33 11.43 3.08
CA GLN A 230 16.91 10.85 4.30
C GLN A 230 15.92 9.91 4.99
N LEU A 231 16.44 9.12 5.94
CA LEU A 231 15.60 8.47 6.95
C LEU A 231 15.28 9.49 8.05
N VAL A 232 14.12 9.34 8.69
CA VAL A 232 13.72 10.14 9.85
C VAL A 232 13.59 9.24 11.08
N GLU A 233 13.90 9.80 12.26
CA GLU A 233 13.72 9.13 13.56
C GLU A 233 12.37 9.50 14.20
N THR A 234 11.77 10.63 13.80
CA THR A 234 10.45 11.09 14.24
C THR A 234 9.72 11.88 13.13
N GLY A 235 8.39 11.94 13.19
CA GLY A 235 7.57 12.71 12.25
C GLY A 235 7.27 11.98 10.94
N GLU A 236 7.18 12.73 9.83
CA GLU A 236 6.79 12.21 8.51
C GLU A 236 8.02 11.83 7.66
N GLY A 237 8.01 10.64 7.06
CA GLY A 237 9.09 10.19 6.19
C GLY A 237 9.30 8.67 6.18
N LEU A 238 10.47 8.27 5.67
CA LEU A 238 10.96 6.89 5.65
C LEU A 238 11.72 6.59 6.95
N TYR A 239 11.52 5.41 7.53
CA TYR A 239 12.19 4.97 8.75
C TYR A 239 13.09 3.74 8.47
N GLU A 240 14.10 3.51 9.32
CA GLU A 240 14.77 2.21 9.35
C GLU A 240 13.75 1.09 9.67
N GLY A 241 14.00 -0.13 9.19
CA GLY A 241 13.05 -1.25 9.33
C GLY A 241 11.86 -1.19 8.37
N GLY A 242 11.76 -0.18 7.49
CA GLY A 242 10.88 -0.21 6.33
C GLY A 242 9.55 0.54 6.44
N SER A 243 9.26 1.22 7.56
CA SER A 243 8.03 2.01 7.71
C SER A 243 8.04 3.31 6.88
N TYR A 244 6.85 3.77 6.46
CA TYR A 244 6.61 5.15 6.03
C TYR A 244 5.46 5.75 6.84
N ILE A 245 5.69 6.89 7.49
CA ILE A 245 4.71 7.57 8.34
C ILE A 245 4.32 8.92 7.74
N SER A 246 3.03 9.27 7.87
CA SER A 246 2.48 10.57 7.50
C SER A 246 1.57 11.11 8.62
N HIS A 247 1.35 12.42 8.65
CA HIS A 247 0.63 13.15 9.71
C HIS A 247 1.12 12.77 11.12
N GLU A 248 2.45 12.75 11.26
CA GLU A 248 3.27 12.36 12.42
C GLU A 248 3.13 10.93 12.94
N ILE A 249 1.98 10.26 12.81
CA ILE A 249 1.67 9.03 13.57
C ILE A 249 0.98 7.91 12.78
N PHE A 250 0.65 8.09 11.50
CA PHE A 250 -0.13 7.11 10.73
C PHE A 250 0.73 6.33 9.72
N PRO A 251 0.67 4.99 9.69
CA PRO A 251 1.30 4.15 8.67
C PRO A 251 0.67 4.42 7.31
N TYR A 252 1.47 4.97 6.38
CA TYR A 252 0.95 5.59 5.16
C TYR A 252 1.74 5.26 3.90
N THR A 253 2.52 4.18 3.92
CA THR A 253 3.30 3.70 2.76
C THR A 253 2.46 3.60 1.50
N GLY A 254 1.22 3.15 1.60
CA GLY A 254 0.31 2.90 0.48
C GLY A 254 -0.58 4.07 0.08
N GLY A 255 -0.41 5.24 0.68
CA GLY A 255 -1.09 6.48 0.31
C GLY A 255 -0.08 7.60 0.07
N TYR A 256 0.13 8.47 1.06
CA TYR A 256 1.16 9.53 1.01
C TYR A 256 2.57 9.02 0.66
N GLY A 257 2.96 7.81 1.06
CA GLY A 257 4.23 7.22 0.64
C GLY A 257 4.34 7.05 -0.88
N VAL A 258 3.28 6.56 -1.52
CA VAL A 258 3.21 6.42 -2.99
C VAL A 258 3.16 7.79 -3.66
N GLN A 259 2.39 8.73 -3.13
CA GLN A 259 2.27 10.10 -3.66
C GLN A 259 3.63 10.82 -3.67
N HIS A 260 4.37 10.74 -2.56
CA HIS A 260 5.75 11.18 -2.46
C HIS A 260 6.61 10.53 -3.57
N TYR A 261 6.58 9.20 -3.70
CA TYR A 261 7.40 8.50 -4.69
C TYR A 261 7.03 8.84 -6.14
N LEU A 262 5.76 9.06 -6.44
CA LEU A 262 5.29 9.49 -7.76
C LEU A 262 5.86 10.88 -8.12
N SER A 263 5.72 11.86 -7.23
CA SER A 263 6.20 13.23 -7.49
C SER A 263 7.73 13.34 -7.47
N LEU A 264 8.41 12.62 -6.56
CA LEU A 264 9.88 12.58 -6.52
C LEU A 264 10.46 11.87 -7.75
N SER A 265 9.98 10.69 -8.12
CA SER A 265 10.46 9.97 -9.33
C SER A 265 10.24 10.79 -10.59
N ARG A 266 9.10 11.50 -10.69
CA ARG A 266 8.79 12.43 -11.78
C ARG A 266 9.80 13.58 -11.83
N ALA A 267 10.10 14.23 -10.70
CA ALA A 267 11.12 15.28 -10.63
C ALA A 267 12.54 14.76 -10.98
N VAL A 268 12.92 13.58 -10.48
CA VAL A 268 14.21 12.92 -10.77
C VAL A 268 14.35 12.57 -12.26
N ASN A 269 13.25 12.23 -12.93
CA ASN A 269 13.23 12.10 -14.38
C ASN A 269 13.43 13.45 -15.07
N ILE A 270 12.57 14.43 -14.79
CA ILE A 270 12.54 15.74 -15.46
C ILE A 270 13.89 16.47 -15.35
N LEU A 271 14.51 16.46 -14.17
CA LEU A 271 15.79 17.15 -13.90
C LEU A 271 17.03 16.40 -14.41
N SER A 272 16.87 15.18 -14.94
CA SER A 272 17.97 14.33 -15.43
C SER A 272 18.77 14.97 -16.54
N ASP A 273 20.09 14.73 -16.52
CA ASP A 273 21.04 15.23 -17.51
C ASP A 273 21.11 16.78 -17.57
N THR A 274 20.85 17.45 -16.44
CA THR A 274 20.98 18.91 -16.23
C THR A 274 21.89 19.21 -15.02
N PRO A 275 22.36 20.46 -14.83
CA PRO A 275 23.07 20.88 -13.61
C PRO A 275 22.25 20.69 -12.32
N TYR A 276 20.92 20.57 -12.44
CA TYR A 276 19.99 20.36 -11.34
C TYR A 276 19.55 18.89 -11.19
N SER A 277 20.25 17.96 -11.83
CA SER A 277 20.01 16.53 -11.62
C SER A 277 20.16 16.10 -10.15
N ILE A 278 19.42 15.07 -9.78
CA ILE A 278 19.42 14.47 -8.44
C ILE A 278 20.22 13.18 -8.57
N ASN A 279 21.36 13.08 -7.88
CA ASN A 279 22.35 12.04 -8.14
C ASN A 279 22.13 10.79 -7.27
N ASN A 280 22.82 9.68 -7.60
CA ASN A 280 22.66 8.41 -6.87
C ASN A 280 23.04 8.48 -5.38
N THR A 281 23.94 9.38 -4.97
CA THR A 281 24.30 9.55 -3.55
C THR A 281 23.14 10.19 -2.78
N GLU A 282 22.48 11.18 -3.38
CA GLU A 282 21.27 11.80 -2.83
C GLU A 282 20.10 10.81 -2.82
N LEU A 283 19.95 9.99 -3.87
CA LEU A 283 18.87 8.99 -4.02
C LEU A 283 19.09 7.67 -3.25
N HIS A 284 20.16 7.50 -2.47
CA HIS A 284 20.55 6.18 -1.97
C HIS A 284 19.49 5.55 -1.02
N VAL A 285 18.86 6.36 -0.15
CA VAL A 285 17.72 5.93 0.67
C VAL A 285 16.53 5.62 -0.23
N THR A 286 16.16 6.57 -1.10
CA THR A 286 14.99 6.47 -1.99
C THR A 286 14.98 5.19 -2.83
N LEU A 287 16.12 4.84 -3.43
CA LEU A 287 16.29 3.66 -4.28
C LEU A 287 16.35 2.34 -3.50
N SER A 288 16.66 2.38 -2.22
CA SER A 288 16.69 1.20 -1.34
C SER A 288 15.33 0.92 -0.71
N ALA A 289 14.60 1.98 -0.33
CA ALA A 289 13.27 1.90 0.24
C ALA A 289 12.20 1.32 -0.72
N VAL A 290 12.45 1.31 -2.04
CA VAL A 290 11.62 0.53 -2.99
C VAL A 290 11.47 -0.92 -2.51
N ASP A 291 12.57 -1.58 -2.14
CA ASP A 291 12.58 -2.99 -1.74
C ASP A 291 12.23 -3.21 -0.27
N SER A 292 12.61 -2.30 0.64
CA SER A 292 12.35 -2.46 2.09
C SER A 292 11.01 -1.92 2.58
N THR A 293 10.39 -1.01 1.83
CA THR A 293 9.19 -0.27 2.26
C THR A 293 8.01 -0.51 1.33
N PHE A 294 8.17 -0.36 0.01
CA PHE A 294 7.04 -0.37 -0.92
C PHE A 294 6.68 -1.75 -1.49
N VAL A 295 7.67 -2.53 -1.95
CA VAL A 295 7.42 -3.90 -2.43
C VAL A 295 6.75 -4.80 -1.38
N PRO A 296 7.11 -4.75 -0.07
CA PRO A 296 6.46 -5.59 0.95
C PRO A 296 4.99 -5.25 1.26
N VAL A 297 4.47 -4.11 0.80
CA VAL A 297 3.06 -3.71 1.03
C VAL A 297 2.14 -3.92 -0.18
N MET A 298 2.66 -4.54 -1.25
CA MET A 298 1.90 -4.90 -2.45
C MET A 298 1.34 -6.34 -2.37
N TYR A 299 0.16 -6.56 -2.96
CA TYR A 299 -0.41 -7.89 -3.24
C TYR A 299 -1.11 -7.89 -4.59
N ARG A 300 -0.77 -8.83 -5.50
CA ARG A 300 -1.43 -8.99 -6.83
C ARG A 300 -1.72 -7.67 -7.56
N GLY A 301 -0.68 -6.86 -7.74
CA GLY A 301 -0.77 -5.54 -8.41
C GLY A 301 -1.41 -4.41 -7.59
N MET A 302 -1.97 -4.69 -6.41
CA MET A 302 -2.74 -3.77 -5.58
C MET A 302 -1.98 -3.39 -4.29
N MET A 303 -2.26 -2.21 -3.75
CA MET A 303 -1.63 -1.68 -2.53
C MET A 303 -2.46 -2.02 -1.27
N MET A 304 -1.90 -2.80 -0.34
CA MET A 304 -2.65 -3.36 0.78
C MET A 304 -3.25 -2.30 1.72
N ALA A 305 -4.47 -2.53 2.20
CA ALA A 305 -5.31 -1.52 2.84
C ALA A 305 -4.79 -1.02 4.21
N HIS A 306 -4.10 -1.87 4.97
CA HIS A 306 -3.61 -1.63 6.33
C HIS A 306 -2.58 -0.49 6.50
N ILE A 307 -2.14 0.12 5.38
CA ILE A 307 -1.13 1.19 5.25
C ILE A 307 -1.57 2.30 4.28
N ARG A 308 -2.88 2.43 4.00
CA ARG A 308 -3.48 3.52 3.18
C ARG A 308 -4.21 4.59 4.02
N GLY A 309 -4.09 4.56 5.35
CA GLY A 309 -4.77 5.51 6.25
C GLY A 309 -6.26 5.65 5.97
N ARG A 310 -6.77 6.89 5.85
CA ARG A 310 -8.19 7.17 5.56
C ARG A 310 -8.62 6.87 4.11
N ASP A 311 -7.67 6.68 3.20
CA ASP A 311 -7.88 6.58 1.75
C ASP A 311 -8.63 5.30 1.35
N ILE A 312 -8.65 4.28 2.24
CA ILE A 312 -9.51 3.09 2.11
C ILE A 312 -11.00 3.41 1.98
N SER A 313 -11.43 4.61 2.40
CA SER A 313 -12.82 5.07 2.34
C SER A 313 -13.23 5.76 1.02
N ARG A 314 -12.38 5.72 -0.02
CA ARG A 314 -12.59 6.41 -1.31
C ARG A 314 -12.92 5.44 -2.44
N LYS A 315 -14.18 5.44 -2.92
CA LYS A 315 -14.63 4.52 -3.99
C LYS A 315 -13.82 4.63 -5.28
N SER A 316 -13.43 5.83 -5.68
CA SER A 316 -12.69 6.10 -6.92
C SER A 316 -11.18 5.87 -6.81
N GLU A 317 -10.68 5.53 -5.61
CA GLU A 317 -9.25 5.26 -5.36
C GLU A 317 -9.08 3.89 -4.65
N PRO A 318 -9.47 2.79 -5.32
CA PRO A 318 -9.20 1.45 -4.82
C PRO A 318 -7.69 1.20 -4.69
N ASP A 319 -7.37 0.10 -4.03
CA ASP A 319 -6.02 -0.44 -3.86
C ASP A 319 -5.22 -0.59 -5.17
N SER A 320 -5.87 -0.89 -6.30
CA SER A 320 -5.24 -0.90 -7.63
C SER A 320 -4.74 0.47 -8.10
N VAL A 321 -5.42 1.57 -7.77
CA VAL A 321 -4.99 2.94 -8.15
C VAL A 321 -3.66 3.31 -7.49
N TYR A 322 -3.48 2.93 -6.23
CA TYR A 322 -2.22 3.13 -5.50
C TYR A 322 -1.12 2.17 -5.98
N GLY A 323 -1.47 0.95 -6.39
CA GLY A 323 -0.54 0.04 -7.08
C GLY A 323 -0.02 0.60 -8.41
N ASN A 324 -0.91 1.19 -9.22
CA ASN A 324 -0.57 1.88 -10.47
C ASN A 324 0.30 3.12 -10.25
N ALA A 325 0.00 3.93 -9.24
CA ALA A 325 0.81 5.11 -8.91
C ALA A 325 2.24 4.72 -8.52
N PHE A 326 2.41 3.59 -7.80
CA PHE A 326 3.74 3.04 -7.51
C PHE A 326 4.43 2.46 -8.76
N LEU A 327 3.70 1.72 -9.60
CA LEU A 327 4.18 1.27 -10.92
C LEU A 327 4.68 2.44 -11.78
N GLN A 328 3.94 3.55 -11.82
CA GLN A 328 4.32 4.74 -12.57
C GLN A 328 5.59 5.40 -12.00
N ALA A 329 5.76 5.41 -10.67
CA ALA A 329 6.99 5.89 -10.03
C ALA A 329 8.21 5.04 -10.40
N LEU A 330 8.06 3.71 -10.44
CA LEU A 330 9.09 2.77 -10.89
C LEU A 330 9.48 3.02 -12.36
N LEU A 331 8.50 3.25 -13.23
CA LEU A 331 8.74 3.61 -14.65
C LEU A 331 9.47 4.94 -14.79
N PHE A 332 9.07 5.99 -14.07
CA PHE A 332 9.74 7.30 -14.10
C PHE A 332 11.20 7.22 -13.66
N PHE A 333 11.51 6.47 -12.59
CA PHE A 333 12.90 6.18 -12.18
C PHE A 333 13.66 5.32 -13.21
N ALA A 334 12.99 4.41 -13.93
CA ALA A 334 13.65 3.55 -14.91
C ALA A 334 14.08 4.27 -16.21
N ASP A 335 13.46 5.41 -16.52
CA ASP A 335 13.67 6.21 -17.74
C ASP A 335 14.72 7.35 -17.60
N THR A 336 15.43 7.43 -16.48
CA THR A 336 16.44 8.48 -16.22
C THR A 336 17.84 7.93 -16.00
N LYS A 337 18.85 8.52 -16.63
CA LYS A 337 20.27 8.16 -16.42
C LYS A 337 20.79 8.53 -15.03
N SER A 338 20.09 9.40 -14.29
CA SER A 338 20.38 9.73 -12.90
C SER A 338 20.27 8.50 -11.97
N VAL A 339 19.43 7.53 -12.33
CA VAL A 339 19.29 6.25 -11.61
C VAL A 339 20.25 5.20 -12.22
N PRO A 340 21.07 4.50 -11.43
CA PRO A 340 21.98 3.49 -11.96
C PRO A 340 21.26 2.34 -12.68
N ARG A 341 21.87 1.82 -13.75
CA ARG A 341 21.31 0.74 -14.59
C ARG A 341 20.80 -0.47 -13.80
N LYS A 342 21.44 -0.84 -12.67
CA LYS A 342 20.98 -1.94 -11.81
C LYS A 342 19.56 -1.71 -11.28
N TYR A 343 19.26 -0.50 -10.80
CA TYR A 343 17.95 -0.15 -10.27
C TYR A 343 16.93 0.02 -11.41
N ARG A 344 17.33 0.59 -12.55
CA ARG A 344 16.41 0.76 -13.69
C ARG A 344 15.89 -0.56 -14.25
N LEU A 345 16.75 -1.56 -14.37
CA LEU A 345 16.35 -2.92 -14.78
C LEU A 345 15.45 -3.58 -13.72
N HIS A 346 15.80 -3.43 -12.45
CA HIS A 346 15.00 -3.93 -11.31
C HIS A 346 13.61 -3.28 -11.25
N PHE A 347 13.52 -1.96 -11.43
CA PHE A 347 12.26 -1.23 -11.40
C PHE A 347 11.36 -1.55 -12.60
N LYS A 348 11.93 -1.80 -13.79
CA LYS A 348 11.18 -2.38 -14.92
C LYS A 348 10.66 -3.79 -14.60
N SER A 349 11.48 -4.62 -13.95
CA SER A 349 11.12 -5.98 -13.52
C SER A 349 9.99 -5.98 -12.47
N LEU A 350 10.03 -5.06 -11.51
CA LEU A 350 8.96 -4.80 -10.54
C LEU A 350 7.69 -4.25 -11.21
N ALA A 351 7.80 -3.24 -12.08
CA ALA A 351 6.66 -2.67 -12.79
C ALA A 351 5.92 -3.73 -13.63
N ARG A 352 6.67 -4.61 -14.32
CA ARG A 352 6.10 -5.76 -15.02
C ARG A 352 5.41 -6.73 -14.06
N ALA A 353 6.02 -7.08 -12.93
CA ALA A 353 5.42 -7.98 -11.95
C ALA A 353 4.13 -7.41 -11.33
N ILE A 354 4.04 -6.10 -11.11
CA ILE A 354 2.83 -5.43 -10.60
C ILE A 354 1.69 -5.52 -11.64
N TYR A 355 1.99 -5.31 -12.92
CA TYR A 355 1.01 -5.45 -14.02
C TYR A 355 0.61 -6.91 -14.28
N GLU A 356 1.57 -7.85 -14.43
CA GLU A 356 1.27 -9.26 -14.73
C GLU A 356 0.60 -10.01 -13.57
N ALA A 357 0.71 -9.50 -12.33
CA ALA A 357 0.06 -10.10 -11.16
C ALA A 357 -1.32 -9.50 -10.84
N ALA A 358 -1.84 -8.58 -11.66
CA ALA A 358 -3.13 -7.93 -11.40
C ALA A 358 -4.32 -8.88 -11.64
N PRO A 359 -5.35 -8.92 -10.76
CA PRO A 359 -6.39 -9.94 -10.81
C PRO A 359 -7.38 -9.78 -11.97
N LEU A 360 -7.64 -8.55 -12.45
CA LEU A 360 -8.50 -8.26 -13.60
C LEU A 360 -7.99 -7.00 -14.33
N PRO A 361 -7.80 -7.01 -15.67
CA PRO A 361 -7.31 -5.84 -16.43
C PRO A 361 -8.19 -4.59 -16.28
N GLU A 362 -9.50 -4.77 -16.22
CA GLU A 362 -10.47 -3.67 -16.10
C GLU A 362 -10.39 -2.93 -14.75
N LEU A 363 -10.13 -3.67 -13.67
CA LEU A 363 -9.89 -3.13 -12.33
C LEU A 363 -8.44 -2.64 -12.14
N PHE A 364 -7.50 -3.18 -12.92
CA PHE A 364 -6.14 -2.66 -12.97
C PHE A 364 -6.12 -1.28 -13.65
N GLY A 365 -6.83 -1.10 -14.76
CA GLY A 365 -7.34 0.23 -15.16
C GLY A 365 -6.30 1.34 -15.36
N MET A 366 -5.12 1.02 -15.91
CA MET A 366 -3.99 1.93 -16.16
C MET A 366 -4.37 3.27 -16.84
N ASN A 367 -3.50 4.27 -16.65
CA ASN A 367 -3.47 5.48 -17.49
C ASN A 367 -2.55 5.31 -18.71
N ILE A 368 -2.67 6.21 -19.69
CA ILE A 368 -1.98 6.07 -20.99
C ILE A 368 -0.44 6.06 -20.89
N THR A 369 0.13 6.81 -19.93
CA THR A 369 1.58 6.85 -19.70
C THR A 369 2.09 5.56 -19.05
N GLN A 370 1.30 4.95 -18.16
CA GLN A 370 1.58 3.63 -17.61
C GLN A 370 1.53 2.56 -18.70
N ALA A 371 0.51 2.59 -19.57
CA ALA A 371 0.36 1.64 -20.67
C ALA A 371 1.55 1.71 -21.67
N PHE A 372 1.93 2.90 -22.15
CA PHE A 372 3.12 3.05 -23.02
C PHE A 372 4.41 2.59 -22.32
N GLY A 373 4.55 2.87 -21.01
CA GLY A 373 5.71 2.43 -20.23
C GLY A 373 5.79 0.91 -20.09
N ILE A 374 4.67 0.23 -19.83
CA ILE A 374 4.60 -1.24 -19.74
C ILE A 374 4.83 -1.89 -21.12
N GLN A 375 4.29 -1.31 -22.19
CA GLN A 375 4.60 -1.75 -23.56
C GLN A 375 6.11 -1.74 -23.81
N SER A 376 6.82 -0.65 -23.46
CA SER A 376 8.29 -0.57 -23.56
C SER A 376 9.02 -1.60 -22.69
N VAL A 377 8.51 -1.93 -21.51
CA VAL A 377 9.09 -2.97 -20.63
C VAL A 377 8.94 -4.38 -21.22
N ILE A 378 7.80 -4.65 -21.88
CA ILE A 378 7.52 -5.91 -22.56
C ILE A 378 8.38 -6.03 -23.84
N GLU A 379 8.46 -4.97 -24.64
CA GLU A 379 9.32 -4.89 -25.84
C GLU A 379 10.81 -5.10 -25.49
N GLU A 380 11.31 -4.52 -24.39
CA GLU A 380 12.66 -4.77 -23.87
C GLU A 380 12.89 -6.21 -23.34
N SER A 381 11.85 -7.04 -23.30
CA SER A 381 11.89 -8.43 -22.81
C SER A 381 12.42 -8.57 -21.36
N ILE A 382 12.16 -7.55 -20.52
CA ILE A 382 12.53 -7.61 -19.09
C ILE A 382 11.64 -8.65 -18.40
N PRO A 383 12.19 -9.63 -17.65
CA PRO A 383 11.37 -10.59 -16.90
C PRO A 383 10.69 -9.94 -15.68
N PRO A 384 9.54 -10.46 -15.21
CA PRO A 384 8.94 -9.99 -13.97
C PRO A 384 9.82 -10.33 -12.76
N ALA A 385 9.80 -9.46 -11.76
CA ALA A 385 10.41 -9.72 -10.46
C ALA A 385 9.62 -10.80 -9.70
N HIS A 386 10.31 -11.55 -8.84
CA HIS A 386 9.65 -12.46 -7.91
C HIS A 386 8.92 -11.68 -6.81
N PRO A 387 7.75 -12.13 -6.34
CA PRO A 387 7.09 -11.53 -5.18
C PRO A 387 7.95 -11.72 -3.91
N PRO A 388 7.80 -10.86 -2.90
CA PRO A 388 8.38 -11.10 -1.59
C PRO A 388 7.84 -12.41 -0.99
N ILE A 389 8.67 -13.09 -0.19
CA ILE A 389 8.31 -14.29 0.57
C ILE A 389 8.99 -14.18 1.94
N GLY A 390 8.26 -14.44 3.02
CA GLY A 390 8.80 -14.39 4.37
C GLY A 390 7.94 -13.67 5.39
N SER A 391 8.54 -13.27 6.51
CA SER A 391 7.95 -12.37 7.51
C SER A 391 8.80 -11.11 7.63
N LEU A 392 8.16 -9.95 7.61
CA LEU A 392 8.78 -8.64 7.82
C LEU A 392 8.03 -7.90 8.92
N VAL A 393 8.73 -7.50 9.98
CA VAL A 393 8.20 -6.60 11.00
C VAL A 393 8.65 -5.18 10.68
N THR A 394 7.75 -4.21 10.82
CA THR A 394 8.01 -2.78 10.58
C THR A 394 7.65 -2.01 11.86
N PRO A 395 8.54 -1.99 12.87
CA PRO A 395 8.19 -1.56 14.23
C PRO A 395 7.67 -0.13 14.32
N MET A 396 8.23 0.80 13.54
CA MET A 396 7.84 2.21 13.56
C MET A 396 6.44 2.48 12.98
N SER A 397 5.77 1.46 12.43
CA SER A 397 4.39 1.50 11.97
C SER A 397 3.45 0.52 12.69
N ASP A 398 3.92 -0.20 13.72
CA ASP A 398 3.19 -1.28 14.40
C ASP A 398 2.51 -2.25 13.40
N ARG A 399 3.24 -2.68 12.34
CA ARG A 399 2.78 -3.69 11.37
C ARG A 399 3.72 -4.89 11.28
N LEU A 400 3.13 -6.08 11.16
CA LEU A 400 3.80 -7.30 10.68
C LEU A 400 3.20 -7.69 9.33
N LEU A 401 4.07 -7.95 8.35
CA LEU A 401 3.76 -8.42 7.00
C LEU A 401 4.24 -9.86 6.84
N HIS A 402 3.43 -10.70 6.20
CA HIS A 402 3.72 -12.12 6.06
C HIS A 402 3.31 -12.64 4.69
N HIS A 403 4.30 -12.93 3.84
CA HIS A 403 4.11 -13.26 2.43
C HIS A 403 4.37 -14.73 2.14
N ARG A 404 3.48 -15.34 1.35
CA ARG A 404 3.59 -16.68 0.75
C ARG A 404 3.28 -16.59 -0.75
N GLN A 405 3.51 -17.70 -1.47
CA GLN A 405 3.45 -17.71 -2.94
C GLN A 405 2.05 -17.37 -3.52
N ASN A 406 1.01 -17.69 -2.75
CA ASN A 406 -0.40 -17.60 -3.14
C ASN A 406 -1.32 -16.92 -2.09
N TRP A 407 -0.75 -16.40 -1.00
CA TRP A 407 -1.48 -15.62 -0.01
C TRP A 407 -0.54 -14.68 0.76
N THR A 408 -1.10 -13.67 1.41
CA THR A 408 -0.36 -12.72 2.25
C THR A 408 -1.22 -12.25 3.41
N ALA A 409 -0.64 -12.11 4.58
CA ALA A 409 -1.29 -11.48 5.72
C ALA A 409 -0.55 -10.21 6.17
N ALA A 410 -1.32 -9.27 6.71
CA ALA A 410 -0.81 -8.07 7.33
C ALA A 410 -1.57 -7.80 8.63
N LEU A 411 -0.85 -7.59 9.73
CA LEU A 411 -1.43 -7.28 11.04
C LEU A 411 -1.32 -5.78 11.31
N ALA A 412 -2.46 -5.14 11.58
CA ALA A 412 -2.53 -3.75 12.00
C ALA A 412 -2.70 -3.61 13.51
N MET A 413 -1.66 -3.11 14.18
CA MET A 413 -1.67 -2.79 15.61
C MET A 413 -1.56 -1.27 15.80
N SER A 414 -1.61 -0.79 17.04
CA SER A 414 -1.42 0.61 17.40
C SER A 414 -0.97 0.74 18.85
N SER A 415 -0.36 1.87 19.18
CA SER A 415 0.32 2.10 20.46
C SER A 415 0.25 3.57 20.89
N THR A 416 0.99 3.91 21.94
CA THR A 416 1.41 5.29 22.26
C THR A 416 2.25 5.95 21.16
N ARG A 417 2.78 5.19 20.20
CA ARG A 417 3.54 5.69 19.04
C ARG A 417 2.61 5.91 17.85
N THR A 418 1.97 4.84 17.38
CA THR A 418 1.21 4.76 16.14
C THR A 418 -0.28 5.01 16.37
N GLY A 419 -0.90 5.83 15.52
CA GLY A 419 -2.33 6.11 15.59
C GLY A 419 -3.20 4.88 15.28
N ARG A 420 -4.31 4.74 15.99
CA ARG A 420 -5.26 3.61 15.87
C ARG A 420 -5.96 3.60 14.50
N TYR A 421 -6.28 4.79 14.01
CA TYR A 421 -6.86 5.05 12.69
C TYR A 421 -6.70 6.54 12.35
N GLU A 422 -6.76 6.89 11.06
CA GLU A 422 -7.02 8.28 10.66
C GLU A 422 -8.47 8.48 10.25
N ALA A 423 -9.13 9.48 10.83
CA ALA A 423 -10.33 10.10 10.31
C ALA A 423 -10.10 11.62 10.23
N LEU A 424 -10.26 12.20 9.04
CA LEU A 424 -9.97 13.61 8.73
C LEU A 424 -10.84 14.03 7.54
N ASN A 425 -11.21 15.31 7.41
CA ASN A 425 -11.97 15.85 6.27
C ASN A 425 -13.33 15.15 5.99
N ASN A 426 -13.92 14.51 7.00
CA ASN A 426 -15.08 13.62 6.89
C ASN A 426 -14.84 12.30 6.12
N GLU A 427 -13.59 11.87 5.98
CA GLU A 427 -13.20 10.56 5.47
C GLU A 427 -13.06 9.51 6.60
N ASN A 428 -13.18 8.23 6.25
CA ASN A 428 -13.02 7.06 7.15
C ASN A 428 -13.85 7.12 8.45
N LEU A 429 -15.15 7.42 8.34
CA LEU A 429 -16.05 7.74 9.46
C LEU A 429 -16.46 6.58 10.38
N LYS A 430 -16.01 5.34 10.14
CA LYS A 430 -16.30 4.15 11.00
C LYS A 430 -15.05 3.28 11.27
N PRO A 431 -13.96 3.83 11.82
CA PRO A 431 -12.63 3.23 11.70
C PRO A 431 -12.11 2.55 12.97
N TRP A 432 -12.93 2.49 14.02
CA TRP A 432 -12.51 2.46 15.43
C TRP A 432 -11.50 1.37 15.80
N TYR A 433 -11.51 0.25 15.08
CA TYR A 433 -10.74 -0.95 15.35
C TYR A 433 -9.63 -1.26 14.33
N GLN A 434 -9.35 -0.35 13.38
CA GLN A 434 -8.35 -0.54 12.32
C GLN A 434 -6.90 -0.74 12.81
N GLY A 435 -6.63 -0.43 14.09
CA GLY A 435 -5.34 -0.64 14.76
C GLY A 435 -5.42 -1.58 15.97
N ASP A 436 -6.52 -2.33 16.16
CA ASP A 436 -6.78 -3.13 17.37
C ASP A 436 -6.41 -4.61 17.21
N GLY A 437 -5.42 -4.89 16.35
CA GLY A 437 -5.05 -6.24 15.94
C GLY A 437 -5.85 -6.74 14.74
N PHE A 438 -6.24 -5.83 13.83
CA PHE A 438 -6.94 -6.21 12.59
C PHE A 438 -5.98 -7.05 11.72
N LEU A 439 -6.31 -8.32 11.54
CA LEU A 439 -5.58 -9.26 10.70
C LEU A 439 -6.17 -9.26 9.27
N TYR A 440 -5.50 -8.55 8.36
CA TYR A 440 -5.83 -8.55 6.95
C TYR A 440 -5.25 -9.82 6.31
N VAL A 441 -6.04 -10.57 5.53
CA VAL A 441 -5.54 -11.74 4.78
C VAL A 441 -6.05 -11.71 3.34
N TYR A 442 -5.08 -11.69 2.43
CA TYR A 442 -5.21 -11.68 0.97
C TYR A 442 -4.91 -13.09 0.43
N THR A 443 -5.71 -13.58 -0.52
CA THR A 443 -5.62 -14.93 -1.10
C THR A 443 -5.78 -14.86 -2.62
N ASP A 444 -5.41 -15.93 -3.33
CA ASP A 444 -5.61 -16.04 -4.78
C ASP A 444 -7.02 -16.54 -5.14
N ARG A 445 -7.71 -17.19 -4.20
CA ARG A 445 -9.13 -17.58 -4.33
C ARG A 445 -10.13 -16.42 -4.32
N ASP A 446 -9.81 -15.32 -3.62
CA ASP A 446 -10.57 -14.07 -3.68
C ASP A 446 -9.62 -12.85 -3.54
N PRO A 447 -8.88 -12.51 -4.61
CA PRO A 447 -7.93 -11.40 -4.58
C PRO A 447 -8.62 -10.04 -4.46
N LEU A 448 -9.93 -9.97 -4.73
CA LEU A 448 -10.73 -8.74 -4.72
C LEU A 448 -11.48 -8.53 -3.39
N HIS A 449 -11.30 -9.41 -2.41
CA HIS A 449 -12.00 -9.41 -1.12
C HIS A 449 -12.16 -8.01 -0.47
N PHE A 450 -11.08 -7.22 -0.40
CA PHE A 450 -11.06 -5.86 0.18
C PHE A 450 -11.43 -4.74 -0.82
N SER A 451 -11.36 -5.01 -2.12
CA SER A 451 -11.60 -4.07 -3.21
C SER A 451 -13.09 -4.06 -3.64
N ASN A 452 -13.78 -5.20 -3.47
CA ASN A 452 -15.15 -5.49 -3.85
C ASN A 452 -16.19 -4.84 -2.91
N ASP A 453 -16.16 -3.51 -2.79
CA ASP A 453 -17.00 -2.69 -1.89
C ASP A 453 -17.02 -3.16 -0.41
N TYR A 454 -15.88 -3.67 0.10
CA TYR A 454 -15.72 -4.12 1.49
C TYR A 454 -16.00 -2.99 2.49
N TRP A 455 -15.26 -1.89 2.39
CA TRP A 455 -15.25 -0.78 3.36
C TRP A 455 -16.62 -0.17 3.70
N PRO A 456 -17.53 0.11 2.75
CA PRO A 456 -18.87 0.61 3.08
C PRO A 456 -19.83 -0.46 3.62
N THR A 457 -19.53 -1.76 3.48
CA THR A 457 -20.46 -2.85 3.81
C THR A 457 -20.05 -3.71 5.00
N MET A 458 -18.77 -3.74 5.39
CA MET A 458 -18.26 -4.59 6.47
C MET A 458 -18.83 -4.25 7.86
N ASP A 459 -18.50 -5.04 8.89
CA ASP A 459 -18.88 -4.78 10.27
C ASP A 459 -17.69 -4.31 11.11
N PRO A 460 -17.62 -3.04 11.52
CA PRO A 460 -16.50 -2.55 12.33
C PRO A 460 -16.32 -3.38 13.61
N TYR A 461 -17.43 -3.71 14.28
CA TYR A 461 -17.50 -4.51 15.50
C TYR A 461 -17.10 -5.98 15.33
N HIS A 462 -16.93 -6.43 14.09
CA HIS A 462 -16.41 -7.75 13.73
C HIS A 462 -15.26 -7.63 12.71
N SER A 463 -14.27 -6.79 13.03
CA SER A 463 -13.02 -6.70 12.27
C SER A 463 -12.14 -7.94 12.54
N PRO A 464 -11.74 -8.73 11.52
CA PRO A 464 -10.92 -9.94 11.71
C PRO A 464 -9.70 -9.74 12.62
N GLY A 465 -9.51 -10.61 13.60
CA GLY A 465 -8.40 -10.55 14.58
C GLY A 465 -8.64 -9.66 15.81
N VAL A 466 -9.60 -8.73 15.77
CA VAL A 466 -9.87 -7.79 16.87
C VAL A 466 -10.60 -8.46 18.04
N THR A 467 -10.36 -7.96 19.26
CA THR A 467 -11.20 -8.23 20.45
C THR A 467 -11.80 -6.90 20.92
N ASN A 468 -13.13 -6.81 21.00
CA ASN A 468 -13.82 -5.58 21.37
C ASN A 468 -15.20 -5.82 22.02
N GLY A 469 -15.61 -4.89 22.88
CA GLY A 469 -16.99 -4.74 23.33
C GLY A 469 -17.94 -4.41 22.16
N GLN A 470 -19.22 -4.80 22.31
CA GLN A 470 -20.28 -4.57 21.33
C GLN A 470 -21.11 -3.30 21.60
N ASN A 471 -20.62 -2.38 22.44
CA ASN A 471 -21.25 -1.09 22.72
C ASN A 471 -21.03 -0.08 21.58
N ALA A 472 -22.02 0.80 21.38
CA ALA A 472 -21.99 1.81 20.31
C ALA A 472 -20.79 2.77 20.45
N GLN A 473 -20.05 2.95 19.35
CA GLN A 473 -18.95 3.91 19.26
C GLN A 473 -19.44 5.32 18.86
N GLY A 474 -18.81 6.35 19.42
CA GLY A 474 -19.00 7.75 19.02
C GLY A 474 -18.26 8.11 17.71
N PRO A 475 -18.38 9.37 17.24
CA PRO A 475 -17.62 9.85 16.08
C PRO A 475 -16.11 9.66 16.26
N PRO A 476 -15.37 9.24 15.21
CA PRO A 476 -13.92 9.02 15.32
C PRO A 476 -13.14 10.33 15.51
N ALA A 477 -12.06 10.27 16.29
CA ALA A 477 -11.20 11.41 16.59
C ALA A 477 -9.96 11.47 15.68
N TYR A 478 -9.55 12.67 15.29
CA TYR A 478 -8.30 12.87 14.55
C TYR A 478 -7.08 12.68 15.48
N LYS A 479 -5.98 12.14 14.92
CA LYS A 479 -4.73 11.79 15.65
C LYS A 479 -4.91 10.95 16.92
N PHE A 480 -5.89 10.06 16.92
CA PHE A 480 -6.16 9.17 18.05
C PHE A 480 -5.15 8.01 18.13
N LYS A 481 -4.49 7.87 19.29
CA LYS A 481 -3.50 6.82 19.59
C LYS A 481 -4.11 5.69 20.43
N ALA A 482 -3.39 4.57 20.54
CA ALA A 482 -3.72 3.59 21.59
C ALA A 482 -3.09 3.99 22.93
N TYR A 483 -3.54 3.36 24.00
CA TYR A 483 -3.18 3.72 25.38
C TYR A 483 -1.92 3.04 25.89
N ASN A 484 -1.57 1.87 25.35
CA ASN A 484 -0.48 1.01 25.80
C ASN A 484 0.72 1.11 24.86
N ASP A 485 1.94 1.00 25.37
CA ASP A 485 3.16 1.03 24.54
C ASP A 485 3.37 -0.28 23.76
N TRP A 486 2.87 -1.43 24.25
CA TRP A 486 3.16 -2.73 23.65
C TRP A 486 2.34 -3.00 22.39
N ALA A 487 2.96 -2.76 21.24
CA ALA A 487 2.54 -3.23 19.93
C ALA A 487 3.80 -3.52 19.10
N GLY A 488 3.97 -4.72 18.58
CA GLY A 488 5.20 -5.07 17.87
C GLY A 488 5.44 -6.57 17.79
N GLY A 489 6.70 -6.97 17.63
CA GLY A 489 7.05 -8.36 17.36
C GLY A 489 8.45 -8.52 16.79
N LEU A 490 8.71 -9.66 16.15
CA LEU A 490 10.00 -9.98 15.51
C LEU A 490 9.87 -10.92 14.31
N ASP A 491 10.93 -10.96 13.49
CA ASP A 491 11.13 -12.01 12.50
C ASP A 491 12.01 -13.16 13.04
N TRP A 492 11.64 -14.38 12.67
CA TRP A 492 12.51 -15.54 12.80
C TRP A 492 13.16 -15.84 11.46
N ARG A 493 14.39 -15.36 11.29
CA ARG A 493 15.25 -15.65 10.12
C ARG A 493 14.57 -15.29 8.78
N GLY A 494 13.69 -14.29 8.80
CA GLY A 494 12.87 -13.83 7.68
C GLY A 494 11.77 -14.78 7.22
N THR A 495 11.51 -15.93 7.86
CA THR A 495 10.57 -16.94 7.35
C THR A 495 9.22 -16.95 8.07
N ILE A 496 9.24 -17.09 9.39
CA ILE A 496 8.07 -17.03 10.28
C ILE A 496 8.18 -15.80 11.19
N GLY A 497 7.07 -15.36 11.78
CA GLY A 497 7.00 -14.11 12.53
C GLY A 497 6.16 -14.22 13.78
N LEU A 498 6.50 -13.42 14.79
CA LEU A 498 5.78 -13.29 16.06
C LEU A 498 5.32 -11.85 16.20
N ALA A 499 4.08 -11.62 16.63
CA ALA A 499 3.58 -10.31 17.03
C ALA A 499 2.79 -10.38 18.34
N GLY A 500 2.72 -9.25 19.05
CA GLY A 500 1.91 -9.07 20.25
C GLY A 500 1.35 -7.65 20.37
N LEU A 501 0.10 -7.54 20.80
CA LEU A 501 -0.60 -6.29 21.14
C LEU A 501 -1.21 -6.39 22.54
N ASP A 502 -0.90 -5.41 23.39
CA ASP A 502 -1.59 -5.19 24.66
C ASP A 502 -2.82 -4.32 24.40
N ALA A 503 -3.94 -4.95 24.05
CA ALA A 503 -5.11 -4.24 23.57
C ALA A 503 -5.93 -3.62 24.70
N LEU A 504 -6.22 -2.33 24.57
CA LEU A 504 -7.30 -1.62 25.26
C LEU A 504 -8.11 -0.88 24.20
N SER A 505 -9.41 -1.17 24.10
CA SER A 505 -10.29 -0.68 23.02
C SER A 505 -10.41 0.85 23.00
N ASN A 506 -10.85 1.41 21.88
CA ASN A 506 -11.00 2.86 21.62
C ASN A 506 -11.65 3.62 22.81
N ASP A 507 -12.74 3.06 23.33
CA ASP A 507 -13.57 3.50 24.45
C ASP A 507 -13.10 3.06 25.84
N LYS A 508 -12.05 2.22 25.94
CA LYS A 508 -11.61 1.50 27.15
C LYS A 508 -12.63 0.50 27.72
N GLY A 509 -13.68 0.14 26.98
CA GLY A 509 -14.71 -0.81 27.39
C GLY A 509 -14.26 -2.28 27.40
N SER A 510 -13.13 -2.61 26.79
CA SER A 510 -12.61 -3.98 26.73
C SER A 510 -11.08 -4.03 26.58
N ALA A 511 -10.47 -5.11 27.06
CA ALA A 511 -9.01 -5.33 26.98
C ALA A 511 -8.67 -6.81 26.69
N ALA A 512 -7.46 -7.07 26.15
CA ALA A 512 -6.91 -8.42 25.97
C ALA A 512 -5.39 -8.41 25.70
N LYS A 513 -4.67 -9.43 26.18
CA LYS A 513 -3.31 -9.76 25.69
C LYS A 513 -3.44 -10.62 24.43
N LYS A 514 -3.01 -10.09 23.28
CA LYS A 514 -3.22 -10.71 21.96
C LYS A 514 -1.87 -11.06 21.33
N SER A 515 -1.68 -12.31 20.93
CA SER A 515 -0.45 -12.79 20.26
C SER A 515 -0.77 -13.51 18.96
N TRP A 516 0.06 -13.28 17.93
CA TRP A 516 -0.07 -13.93 16.62
C TRP A 516 1.26 -14.55 16.20
N PHE A 517 1.18 -15.80 15.72
CA PHE A 517 2.32 -16.63 15.32
C PHE A 517 2.14 -16.98 13.84
N PHE A 518 2.90 -16.32 12.98
CA PHE A 518 2.79 -16.42 11.53
C PHE A 518 3.75 -17.49 11.01
N LEU A 519 3.26 -18.72 10.85
CA LEU A 519 4.05 -19.93 10.56
C LEU A 519 4.21 -20.16 9.05
N LEU A 520 4.56 -21.37 8.62
CA LEU A 520 4.75 -21.65 7.19
C LEU A 520 3.44 -21.59 6.40
N ASN A 521 2.41 -22.32 6.84
CA ASN A 521 1.12 -22.46 6.13
C ASN A 521 -0.10 -22.08 7.00
N SER A 522 0.11 -21.37 8.11
CA SER A 522 -0.95 -20.99 9.06
C SER A 522 -0.55 -19.78 9.91
N ILE A 523 -1.55 -19.14 10.49
CA ILE A 523 -1.39 -18.09 11.50
C ILE A 523 -2.12 -18.56 12.76
N ILE A 524 -1.40 -18.77 13.86
CA ILE A 524 -2.00 -19.07 15.16
C ILE A 524 -2.29 -17.75 15.86
N ALA A 525 -3.47 -17.61 16.45
CA ALA A 525 -3.86 -16.45 17.25
C ALA A 525 -4.26 -16.90 18.66
N LEU A 526 -3.58 -16.34 19.67
CA LEU A 526 -3.85 -16.55 21.08
C LEU A 526 -4.36 -15.27 21.74
N GLY A 527 -5.27 -15.43 22.69
CA GLY A 527 -5.78 -14.36 23.54
C GLY A 527 -5.96 -14.82 24.97
N ALA A 528 -5.61 -13.97 25.92
CA ALA A 528 -5.82 -14.17 27.36
C ALA A 528 -6.05 -12.81 28.04
N GLY A 529 -6.66 -12.79 29.23
CA GLY A 529 -7.08 -11.54 29.86
C GLY A 529 -8.15 -10.80 29.07
N CYS A 530 -8.96 -11.52 28.26
CA CYS A 530 -10.08 -10.92 27.54
C CYS A 530 -11.14 -10.47 28.57
N ALA A 531 -11.23 -9.15 28.77
CA ALA A 531 -12.01 -8.52 29.82
C ALA A 531 -12.95 -7.44 29.26
N GLY A 532 -14.06 -7.19 29.95
CA GLY A 532 -15.03 -6.14 29.63
C GLY A 532 -15.45 -5.31 30.84
N PHE A 533 -15.74 -4.04 30.56
CA PHE A 533 -15.96 -2.95 31.50
C PHE A 533 -17.11 -2.01 31.10
N SER A 534 -17.97 -2.43 30.17
CA SER A 534 -18.94 -1.57 29.45
C SER A 534 -20.39 -2.05 29.54
N GLY A 535 -20.69 -3.10 30.29
CA GLY A 535 -22.03 -3.69 30.40
C GLY A 535 -22.50 -4.39 29.11
N THR A 536 -21.58 -4.74 28.22
CA THR A 536 -21.87 -5.35 26.91
C THR A 536 -21.06 -6.61 26.67
N GLU A 537 -21.49 -7.41 25.68
CA GLU A 537 -20.74 -8.58 25.23
C GLU A 537 -19.38 -8.17 24.66
N VAL A 538 -18.33 -8.93 24.99
CA VAL A 538 -17.00 -8.80 24.38
C VAL A 538 -16.82 -9.93 23.37
N HIS A 539 -16.54 -9.58 22.13
CA HIS A 539 -16.28 -10.55 21.05
C HIS A 539 -14.81 -10.56 20.65
N THR A 540 -14.29 -11.72 20.26
CA THR A 540 -13.09 -11.81 19.42
C THR A 540 -13.48 -12.33 18.06
N THR A 541 -13.19 -11.56 17.01
CA THR A 541 -13.51 -11.98 15.64
C THR A 541 -12.38 -12.80 15.05
N ILE A 542 -12.72 -14.02 14.61
CA ILE A 542 -11.82 -14.94 13.91
C ILE A 542 -11.80 -14.56 12.42
N GLU A 543 -12.95 -14.24 11.85
CA GLU A 543 -13.13 -13.84 10.45
C GLU A 543 -14.41 -12.99 10.25
N SER A 544 -14.40 -12.10 9.26
CA SER A 544 -15.58 -11.47 8.63
C SER A 544 -15.33 -11.30 7.13
N ARG A 545 -15.51 -12.40 6.40
CA ARG A 545 -15.16 -12.55 4.98
C ARG A 545 -16.34 -12.10 4.11
N ASN A 546 -16.24 -10.90 3.55
CA ASN A 546 -16.94 -10.48 2.33
C ASN A 546 -16.72 -11.57 1.27
N LEU A 547 -17.80 -12.13 0.75
CA LEU A 547 -17.79 -13.26 -0.18
C LEU A 547 -17.65 -12.78 -1.63
N PRO A 548 -17.01 -13.57 -2.52
CA PRO A 548 -16.96 -13.26 -3.94
C PRO A 548 -18.38 -13.31 -4.54
N LEU A 549 -18.60 -12.57 -5.63
CA LEU A 549 -19.91 -12.51 -6.29
C LEU A 549 -20.37 -13.85 -6.89
N SER A 550 -19.44 -14.80 -7.05
CA SER A 550 -19.68 -16.21 -7.41
C SER A 550 -20.16 -17.09 -6.25
N GLY A 551 -20.20 -16.57 -5.02
CA GLY A 551 -20.49 -17.35 -3.81
C GLY A 551 -19.32 -18.25 -3.39
N SER A 552 -19.47 -18.85 -2.20
CA SER A 552 -18.50 -19.77 -1.59
C SER A 552 -19.19 -20.56 -0.50
N ASN A 553 -19.12 -21.89 -0.51
CA ASN A 553 -19.74 -22.71 0.53
C ASN A 553 -18.87 -22.74 1.79
N LEU A 554 -19.52 -22.98 2.93
CA LEU A 554 -18.89 -23.13 4.24
C LEU A 554 -19.14 -24.55 4.77
N THR A 555 -18.09 -25.29 5.10
CA THR A 555 -18.20 -26.59 5.78
C THR A 555 -17.77 -26.43 7.23
N ILE A 556 -18.51 -27.00 8.19
CA ILE A 556 -18.19 -26.95 9.62
C ILE A 556 -18.21 -28.38 10.17
N ASN A 557 -17.06 -28.92 10.61
CA ASN A 557 -16.92 -30.34 11.02
C ASN A 557 -17.58 -31.33 10.02
N GLY A 558 -17.44 -31.09 8.71
CA GLY A 558 -18.06 -31.88 7.64
C GLY A 558 -19.50 -31.49 7.27
N GLU A 559 -20.21 -30.71 8.08
CA GLU A 559 -21.58 -30.23 7.77
C GLU A 559 -21.54 -29.07 6.76
N ILE A 560 -21.77 -29.37 5.48
CA ILE A 560 -21.78 -28.39 4.38
C ILE A 560 -22.99 -27.46 4.50
N GLN A 561 -22.72 -26.15 4.55
CA GLN A 561 -23.68 -25.08 4.35
C GLN A 561 -23.54 -24.58 2.90
N THR A 562 -24.48 -24.94 2.03
CA THR A 562 -24.49 -24.46 0.64
C THR A 562 -24.88 -22.98 0.60
N MET A 563 -24.07 -22.15 -0.07
CA MET A 563 -24.21 -20.69 -0.07
C MET A 563 -24.30 -20.16 -1.51
N THR A 564 -25.42 -20.48 -2.14
CA THR A 564 -25.73 -20.13 -3.54
C THR A 564 -25.84 -18.60 -3.72
N PRO A 565 -25.16 -18.00 -4.71
CA PRO A 565 -25.20 -16.56 -4.97
C PRO A 565 -26.61 -16.00 -5.03
N GLY A 566 -26.84 -14.90 -4.30
CA GLY A 566 -28.13 -14.20 -4.33
C GLY A 566 -29.23 -14.85 -3.49
N TRP A 567 -29.15 -16.14 -3.13
CA TRP A 567 -30.16 -16.83 -2.31
C TRP A 567 -30.04 -16.43 -0.84
N ILE A 568 -31.18 -16.09 -0.19
CA ILE A 568 -31.18 -15.35 1.07
C ILE A 568 -31.91 -16.14 2.17
N ARG A 569 -31.14 -16.89 2.95
CA ARG A 569 -31.54 -17.28 4.31
C ARG A 569 -30.43 -16.86 5.29
N PRO A 570 -30.51 -15.67 5.92
CA PRO A 570 -29.55 -15.25 6.91
C PRO A 570 -29.65 -16.18 8.12
N TRP A 571 -28.53 -16.50 8.74
CA TRP A 571 -28.51 -17.38 9.90
C TRP A 571 -27.35 -17.05 10.83
N GLN A 572 -27.57 -17.23 12.13
CA GLN A 572 -26.54 -17.20 13.15
C GLN A 572 -26.68 -18.46 14.00
N LYS A 573 -25.57 -19.17 14.24
CA LYS A 573 -25.55 -20.41 15.01
C LYS A 573 -24.26 -20.51 15.82
N THR A 574 -24.39 -20.47 17.13
CA THR A 574 -23.31 -20.86 18.05
C THR A 574 -23.22 -22.38 18.12
N ARG A 575 -22.02 -22.92 18.00
CA ARG A 575 -21.72 -24.36 17.98
C ARG A 575 -20.65 -24.66 19.02
N LYS A 576 -20.87 -25.68 19.84
CA LYS A 576 -19.84 -26.28 20.72
C LYS A 576 -19.13 -27.40 19.97
N ASN A 577 -17.95 -27.81 20.45
CA ASN A 577 -17.18 -28.93 19.91
C ASN A 577 -16.95 -28.81 18.39
N VAL A 578 -16.59 -27.60 17.94
CA VAL A 578 -16.15 -27.39 16.55
C VAL A 578 -14.63 -27.51 16.53
N ASP A 579 -14.13 -28.35 15.65
CA ASP A 579 -12.68 -28.56 15.47
C ASP A 579 -12.17 -27.69 14.33
N TRP A 580 -12.94 -27.61 13.24
CA TRP A 580 -12.59 -26.82 12.07
C TRP A 580 -13.81 -26.30 11.29
N ALA A 581 -13.55 -25.25 10.53
CA ALA A 581 -14.40 -24.79 9.45
C ALA A 581 -13.56 -24.56 8.18
N TYR A 582 -14.18 -24.66 7.02
CA TYR A 582 -13.54 -24.49 5.72
C TYR A 582 -14.45 -23.66 4.81
N LEU A 583 -13.88 -22.70 4.10
CA LEU A 583 -14.60 -21.79 3.19
C LEU A 583 -13.93 -21.86 1.81
N ASP A 584 -14.69 -22.23 0.77
CA ASP A 584 -14.15 -22.52 -0.57
C ASP A 584 -13.24 -21.39 -1.11
N SER A 585 -13.70 -20.13 -1.00
CA SER A 585 -12.99 -18.94 -1.48
C SER A 585 -11.84 -18.46 -0.59
N PHE A 586 -11.43 -19.23 0.42
CA PHE A 586 -10.38 -18.83 1.35
C PHE A 586 -9.42 -19.96 1.76
N GLY A 587 -9.94 -21.06 2.29
CA GLY A 587 -9.16 -22.04 3.05
C GLY A 587 -9.80 -22.38 4.40
N GLY A 588 -8.98 -22.74 5.38
CA GLY A 588 -9.40 -23.32 6.65
C GLY A 588 -9.32 -22.40 7.87
N TYR A 589 -10.08 -22.76 8.90
CA TYR A 589 -10.01 -22.23 10.26
C TYR A 589 -10.05 -23.42 11.23
N VAL A 590 -9.20 -23.42 12.26
CA VAL A 590 -9.14 -24.50 13.27
C VAL A 590 -9.28 -23.90 14.66
N PHE A 591 -10.09 -24.51 15.52
CA PHE A 591 -10.36 -24.03 16.87
C PHE A 591 -9.63 -24.93 17.88
N LEU A 592 -8.68 -24.32 18.59
CA LEU A 592 -7.65 -25.02 19.38
C LEU A 592 -8.01 -25.09 20.87
N ASP A 593 -8.85 -24.17 21.33
CA ASP A 593 -9.43 -24.12 22.69
C ASP A 593 -10.69 -25.01 22.85
N LYS A 594 -11.29 -25.49 21.75
CA LYS A 594 -12.58 -26.21 21.67
C LYS A 594 -13.80 -25.44 22.20
N GLU A 595 -13.64 -24.14 22.46
CA GLU A 595 -14.70 -23.29 23.03
C GLU A 595 -15.82 -22.97 22.02
N ALA A 596 -16.97 -22.52 22.52
CA ALA A 596 -18.18 -22.30 21.72
C ALA A 596 -18.01 -21.19 20.66
N VAL A 597 -18.06 -21.54 19.36
CA VAL A 597 -17.84 -20.62 18.22
C VAL A 597 -19.18 -20.17 17.63
N THR A 598 -19.36 -18.88 17.37
CA THR A 598 -20.52 -18.35 16.63
C THR A 598 -20.18 -18.11 15.17
N PHE A 599 -21.01 -18.68 14.29
CA PHE A 599 -20.99 -18.47 12.84
C PHE A 599 -22.23 -17.65 12.44
N LYS A 600 -22.06 -16.66 11.56
CA LYS A 600 -23.10 -15.73 11.12
C LYS A 600 -23.00 -15.46 9.62
N HIS A 601 -24.00 -15.89 8.85
CA HIS A 601 -24.15 -15.54 7.42
C HIS A 601 -25.20 -14.43 7.28
N GLU A 602 -24.82 -13.28 6.71
CA GLU A 602 -25.73 -12.14 6.52
C GLU A 602 -25.50 -11.36 5.22
N LYS A 603 -26.52 -10.60 4.80
CA LYS A 603 -26.41 -9.55 3.79
C LYS A 603 -26.26 -8.20 4.46
N ARG A 604 -25.08 -7.60 4.33
CA ARG A 604 -24.79 -6.25 4.83
C ARG A 604 -25.03 -5.21 3.74
N LYS A 605 -25.48 -4.03 4.14
CA LYS A 605 -25.79 -2.91 3.24
C LYS A 605 -25.15 -1.63 3.73
N GLY A 606 -24.70 -0.80 2.79
CA GLY A 606 -24.14 0.52 3.09
C GLY A 606 -23.76 1.29 1.84
N ARG A 607 -23.37 2.54 2.03
CA ARG A 607 -22.92 3.47 0.98
C ARG A 607 -21.50 3.91 1.26
N TRP A 608 -20.78 4.33 0.22
CA TRP A 608 -19.51 5.03 0.43
C TRP A 608 -19.72 6.36 1.19
N THR A 609 -20.86 7.03 0.99
CA THR A 609 -21.26 8.21 1.79
C THR A 609 -21.59 7.93 3.26
N ASP A 610 -21.71 6.66 3.67
CA ASP A 610 -21.84 6.29 5.08
C ASP A 610 -20.46 6.23 5.79
N ILE A 611 -19.35 6.23 5.03
CA ILE A 611 -17.97 6.20 5.55
C ILE A 611 -17.09 7.35 5.06
N ASN A 612 -17.46 8.07 4.00
CA ASN A 612 -16.74 9.23 3.49
C ASN A 612 -17.70 10.29 2.94
N LYS A 613 -17.71 11.47 3.57
CA LYS A 613 -18.54 12.63 3.18
C LYS A 613 -17.72 13.81 2.67
N TYR A 614 -16.44 13.61 2.35
CA TYR A 614 -15.66 14.63 1.66
C TYR A 614 -16.28 14.91 0.27
N PRO A 615 -16.33 16.16 -0.21
CA PRO A 615 -17.11 16.51 -1.40
C PRO A 615 -16.79 15.67 -2.64
N ASP A 616 -15.53 15.24 -2.80
CA ASP A 616 -15.07 14.43 -3.92
C ASP A 616 -15.85 13.13 -4.12
N TYR A 617 -16.19 12.46 -3.01
CA TYR A 617 -16.79 11.13 -2.99
C TYR A 617 -18.30 11.19 -2.65
N SER A 618 -18.83 12.41 -2.44
CA SER A 618 -20.21 12.68 -2.04
C SER A 618 -21.27 12.23 -3.05
N SER A 619 -20.88 11.96 -4.31
CA SER A 619 -21.74 11.41 -5.36
C SER A 619 -22.04 9.91 -5.21
N PHE A 620 -21.21 9.15 -4.49
CA PHE A 620 -21.32 7.68 -4.36
C PHE A 620 -22.38 7.26 -3.32
N LYS A 621 -23.63 7.66 -3.58
CA LYS A 621 -24.81 7.53 -2.71
C LYS A 621 -25.55 6.19 -2.85
N ASP A 622 -25.15 5.36 -3.80
CA ASP A 622 -25.82 4.10 -4.12
C ASP A 622 -25.74 3.10 -2.95
N LEU A 623 -26.85 2.43 -2.66
CA LEU A 623 -26.93 1.45 -1.59
C LEU A 623 -26.38 0.11 -2.05
N ILE A 624 -25.14 -0.17 -1.69
CA ILE A 624 -24.43 -1.40 -2.02
C ILE A 624 -24.90 -2.50 -1.05
N THR A 625 -24.96 -3.75 -1.55
CA THR A 625 -25.17 -4.95 -0.73
C THR A 625 -24.01 -5.92 -0.96
N ARG A 626 -23.56 -6.60 0.10
CA ARG A 626 -22.57 -7.70 0.05
C ARG A 626 -22.96 -8.81 1.03
N GLU A 627 -22.48 -10.02 0.74
CA GLU A 627 -22.70 -11.23 1.52
C GLU A 627 -21.46 -11.50 2.38
N TYR A 628 -21.65 -11.76 3.67
CA TYR A 628 -20.57 -11.97 4.63
C TYR A 628 -20.76 -13.26 5.42
N ILE A 629 -19.69 -14.05 5.57
CA ILE A 629 -19.56 -15.03 6.66
C ILE A 629 -18.68 -14.43 7.76
N THR A 630 -19.24 -14.33 8.97
CA THR A 630 -18.52 -13.89 10.17
C THR A 630 -18.40 -15.05 11.14
N ILE A 631 -17.20 -15.23 11.69
CA ILE A 631 -16.84 -16.28 12.66
C ILE A 631 -16.25 -15.58 13.87
N TYR A 632 -16.82 -15.78 15.07
CA TYR A 632 -16.36 -15.11 16.28
C TYR A 632 -16.54 -15.94 17.55
N ARG A 633 -15.69 -15.66 18.54
CA ARG A 633 -15.86 -16.03 19.94
C ARG A 633 -16.69 -14.94 20.63
N ASN A 634 -17.76 -15.32 21.32
CA ASN A 634 -18.41 -14.45 22.29
C ASN A 634 -17.87 -14.83 23.69
N HIS A 635 -17.32 -13.86 24.43
CA HIS A 635 -16.75 -14.07 25.76
C HIS A 635 -17.76 -13.80 26.89
N GLY A 636 -19.01 -13.46 26.55
CA GLY A 636 -20.06 -13.03 27.48
C GLY A 636 -20.01 -11.52 27.75
N VAL A 637 -20.93 -11.07 28.62
CA VAL A 637 -21.01 -9.68 29.11
C VAL A 637 -19.96 -9.46 30.18
N ASP A 638 -19.18 -8.37 30.06
CA ASP A 638 -18.14 -7.97 31.01
C ASP A 638 -17.29 -9.14 31.58
N PRO A 639 -16.61 -9.94 30.73
CA PRO A 639 -15.71 -10.99 31.20
C PRO A 639 -14.55 -10.41 32.02
N LYS A 640 -13.81 -11.28 32.73
CA LYS A 640 -12.73 -10.88 33.64
C LYS A 640 -11.36 -11.46 33.27
N ASP A 641 -11.31 -12.73 32.89
CA ASP A 641 -10.12 -13.38 32.32
C ASP A 641 -10.54 -14.49 31.34
N SER A 642 -11.22 -14.10 30.26
CA SER A 642 -11.54 -15.04 29.18
C SER A 642 -10.34 -15.17 28.22
N HIS A 643 -10.34 -16.23 27.41
CA HIS A 643 -9.25 -16.54 26.49
C HIS A 643 -9.78 -17.02 25.13
N TYR A 644 -8.89 -17.13 24.14
CA TYR A 644 -9.17 -17.80 22.87
C TYR A 644 -7.89 -18.43 22.30
N ALA A 645 -8.05 -19.50 21.52
CA ALA A 645 -6.99 -20.06 20.69
C ALA A 645 -7.55 -20.60 19.37
N TYR A 646 -7.09 -20.05 18.24
CA TYR A 646 -7.47 -20.50 16.90
C TYR A 646 -6.31 -20.43 15.91
N ALA A 647 -6.44 -21.11 14.78
CA ALA A 647 -5.55 -21.00 13.64
C ALA A 647 -6.33 -20.62 12.37
N VAL A 648 -5.74 -19.75 11.56
CA VAL A 648 -6.19 -19.39 10.21
C VAL A 648 -5.26 -20.06 9.21
N LEU A 649 -5.81 -20.77 8.22
CA LEU A 649 -5.09 -21.56 7.22
C LEU A 649 -5.46 -21.07 5.80
N PRO A 650 -4.91 -19.94 5.32
CA PRO A 650 -5.23 -19.40 4.01
C PRO A 650 -4.73 -20.35 2.91
N GLU A 651 -5.48 -20.45 1.81
CA GLU A 651 -5.22 -21.32 0.65
C GLU A 651 -5.14 -22.83 0.92
N ALA A 652 -5.28 -23.29 2.17
CA ALA A 652 -5.27 -24.70 2.52
C ALA A 652 -6.40 -25.48 1.83
N THR A 653 -6.23 -26.80 1.67
CA THR A 653 -7.34 -27.68 1.26
C THR A 653 -8.19 -28.07 2.47
N ILE A 654 -9.41 -28.56 2.22
CA ILE A 654 -10.26 -29.11 3.29
C ILE A 654 -9.56 -30.27 4.02
N GLN A 655 -8.83 -31.13 3.30
CA GLN A 655 -8.04 -32.20 3.90
C GLN A 655 -6.92 -31.64 4.79
N THR A 656 -6.12 -30.68 4.29
CA THR A 656 -5.08 -30.00 5.10
C THR A 656 -5.66 -29.37 6.36
N THR A 657 -6.90 -28.88 6.31
CA THR A 657 -7.61 -28.30 7.46
C THR A 657 -8.02 -29.38 8.47
N ILE A 658 -8.53 -30.52 8.01
CA ILE A 658 -8.84 -31.70 8.82
C ILE A 658 -7.58 -32.27 9.47
N ASP A 659 -6.50 -32.43 8.70
CA ASP A 659 -5.21 -32.94 9.18
C ASP A 659 -4.65 -32.05 10.29
N PHE A 660 -4.65 -30.74 10.09
CA PHE A 660 -4.23 -29.75 11.09
C PHE A 660 -5.12 -29.78 12.34
N ALA A 661 -6.44 -29.94 12.20
CA ALA A 661 -7.36 -30.04 13.33
C ALA A 661 -7.20 -31.35 14.13
N THR A 662 -6.76 -32.42 13.47
CA THR A 662 -6.55 -33.75 14.05
C THR A 662 -5.16 -33.91 14.67
N SER A 663 -4.15 -33.24 14.11
CA SER A 663 -2.78 -33.25 14.59
C SER A 663 -2.10 -31.91 14.28
N PRO A 664 -2.33 -30.87 15.10
CA PRO A 664 -1.72 -29.56 14.88
C PRO A 664 -0.18 -29.67 14.88
N PRO A 665 0.53 -29.00 13.96
CA PRO A 665 2.00 -28.96 13.93
C PRO A 665 2.60 -28.06 15.04
N ILE A 666 1.79 -27.72 16.04
CA ILE A 666 2.09 -26.79 17.13
C ILE A 666 1.61 -27.37 18.47
N ASN A 667 2.29 -27.01 19.54
CA ASN A 667 1.79 -27.20 20.91
C ASN A 667 1.65 -25.82 21.58
N ILE A 668 0.48 -25.51 22.13
CA ILE A 668 0.27 -24.29 22.92
C ILE A 668 0.80 -24.57 24.32
N THR A 669 1.98 -24.01 24.63
CA THR A 669 2.63 -24.22 25.94
C THR A 669 2.05 -23.31 27.01
N HIS A 670 1.70 -22.07 26.63
CA HIS A 670 1.20 -21.05 27.54
C HIS A 670 0.18 -20.15 26.82
N ASN A 671 -0.93 -19.83 27.47
CA ASN A 671 -1.82 -18.75 27.06
C ASN A 671 -2.42 -18.07 28.29
N SER A 672 -1.73 -17.04 28.80
CA SER A 672 -2.05 -16.32 30.04
C SER A 672 -1.80 -14.82 29.88
N PRO A 673 -2.37 -13.95 30.75
CA PRO A 673 -2.06 -12.52 30.74
C PRO A 673 -0.57 -12.17 30.96
N GLN A 674 0.21 -13.11 31.51
CA GLN A 674 1.64 -12.96 31.83
C GLN A 674 2.55 -13.49 30.70
N LEU A 675 2.11 -14.52 29.99
CA LEU A 675 2.89 -15.26 29.00
C LEU A 675 2.00 -15.98 27.97
N GLN A 676 2.29 -15.78 26.69
CA GLN A 676 1.66 -16.51 25.57
C GLN A 676 2.74 -17.12 24.67
N ALA A 677 2.73 -18.44 24.48
CA ALA A 677 3.81 -19.14 23.80
C ALA A 677 3.41 -20.48 23.16
N ILE A 678 3.95 -20.74 21.96
CA ILE A 678 3.81 -22.03 21.25
C ILE A 678 5.17 -22.67 20.96
N GLN A 679 5.18 -24.00 20.89
CA GLN A 679 6.20 -24.78 20.20
C GLN A 679 5.73 -25.03 18.76
N PHE A 680 6.58 -24.80 17.76
CA PHE A 680 6.40 -25.18 16.36
C PHE A 680 7.64 -25.95 15.91
N ASN A 681 7.52 -27.26 15.68
CA ASN A 681 8.66 -28.17 15.48
C ASN A 681 9.76 -27.93 16.55
N ASN A 682 11.00 -27.70 16.15
CA ASN A 682 12.15 -27.40 17.04
C ASN A 682 12.31 -25.90 17.35
N THR A 683 11.24 -25.10 17.35
CA THR A 683 11.27 -23.65 17.62
C THR A 683 10.19 -23.27 18.63
N VAL A 684 10.56 -22.55 19.70
CA VAL A 684 9.61 -21.90 20.63
C VAL A 684 9.45 -20.45 20.22
N MET A 685 8.21 -19.96 20.23
CA MET A 685 7.84 -18.57 19.99
C MET A 685 7.03 -18.08 21.19
N ALA A 686 7.42 -16.95 21.81
CA ALA A 686 6.81 -16.48 23.06
C ALA A 686 6.77 -14.95 23.19
N ASN A 687 5.64 -14.41 23.64
CA ASN A 687 5.53 -13.05 24.16
C ASN A 687 5.48 -13.10 25.69
N PHE A 688 6.52 -12.59 26.33
CA PHE A 688 6.62 -12.44 27.78
C PHE A 688 6.11 -11.05 28.17
N TRP A 689 4.81 -10.96 28.51
CA TRP A 689 4.18 -9.73 29.01
C TRP A 689 4.71 -9.29 30.38
N SER A 690 5.28 -10.25 31.11
CA SER A 690 6.00 -10.11 32.38
C SER A 690 7.14 -11.12 32.43
N ALA A 691 8.04 -11.02 33.42
CA ALA A 691 9.14 -11.97 33.60
C ALA A 691 8.61 -13.42 33.75
N GLY A 692 9.31 -14.40 33.19
CA GLY A 692 8.87 -15.80 33.18
C GLY A 692 9.89 -16.78 32.61
N THR A 693 9.57 -18.07 32.65
CA THR A 693 10.47 -19.16 32.20
C THR A 693 9.74 -20.17 31.32
N ILE A 694 10.38 -20.63 30.25
CA ILE A 694 9.96 -21.76 29.42
C ILE A 694 11.17 -22.67 29.20
N GLY A 695 11.15 -23.86 29.82
CA GLY A 695 12.24 -24.83 29.70
C GLY A 695 13.59 -24.23 30.12
N PRO A 696 14.61 -24.20 29.25
CA PRO A 696 15.93 -23.64 29.57
C PRO A 696 15.98 -22.10 29.57
N LEU A 697 14.95 -21.40 29.09
CA LEU A 697 14.97 -19.95 28.90
C LEU A 697 14.14 -19.22 29.96
N THR A 698 14.77 -18.27 30.66
CA THR A 698 14.11 -17.30 31.55
C THR A 698 14.24 -15.89 30.97
N ALA A 699 13.11 -15.25 30.67
CA ALA A 699 13.06 -13.83 30.35
C ALA A 699 12.91 -13.04 31.66
N VAL A 700 13.92 -12.24 32.03
CA VAL A 700 13.88 -11.37 33.22
C VAL A 700 13.18 -10.06 32.91
N THR A 701 13.33 -9.58 31.67
CA THR A 701 12.62 -8.42 31.13
C THR A 701 11.47 -8.87 30.23
N PRO A 702 10.31 -8.17 30.24
CA PRO A 702 9.28 -8.36 29.23
C PRO A 702 9.85 -8.20 27.81
N CYS A 703 9.55 -9.14 26.90
CA CYS A 703 10.05 -9.12 25.53
C CYS A 703 9.17 -9.97 24.58
N SER A 704 9.32 -9.74 23.27
CA SER A 704 8.99 -10.74 22.25
C SER A 704 10.25 -11.57 21.97
N ILE A 705 10.13 -12.90 21.90
CA ILE A 705 11.29 -13.79 21.72
C ILE A 705 10.94 -15.05 20.93
N THR A 706 11.90 -15.55 20.17
CA THR A 706 11.80 -16.84 19.47
C THR A 706 13.18 -17.49 19.44
N TRP A 707 13.25 -18.79 19.75
CA TRP A 707 14.49 -19.55 19.76
C TRP A 707 14.26 -20.98 19.28
N GLY A 708 15.32 -21.61 18.79
CA GLY A 708 15.24 -22.97 18.25
C GLY A 708 16.42 -23.32 17.37
N TYR A 709 16.38 -24.54 16.83
CA TYR A 709 17.46 -25.04 15.99
C TYR A 709 17.45 -24.43 14.58
N ALA A 710 18.64 -24.34 13.99
CA ALA A 710 18.90 -23.66 12.72
C ALA A 710 20.10 -24.27 11.97
N GLY A 711 20.26 -23.88 10.71
CA GLY A 711 21.31 -24.40 9.81
C GLY A 711 20.92 -25.71 9.11
N VAL A 712 21.91 -26.40 8.54
CA VAL A 712 21.74 -27.74 7.96
C VAL A 712 21.83 -28.77 9.08
N GLN A 713 20.87 -29.69 9.14
CA GLN A 713 20.78 -30.72 10.19
C GLN A 713 20.83 -30.13 11.61
N ASP A 714 20.17 -28.99 11.85
CA ASP A 714 20.05 -28.36 13.17
C ASP A 714 21.40 -28.08 13.88
N LYS A 715 22.42 -27.63 13.13
CA LYS A 715 23.78 -27.31 13.62
C LYS A 715 23.86 -26.14 14.61
N TYR A 716 22.89 -25.24 14.61
CA TYR A 716 22.93 -24.00 15.39
C TYR A 716 21.73 -23.87 16.32
N ILE A 717 21.93 -23.27 17.47
CA ILE A 717 20.85 -22.73 18.32
C ILE A 717 20.81 -21.23 18.05
N THR A 718 19.66 -20.71 17.61
CA THR A 718 19.48 -19.27 17.33
C THR A 718 18.46 -18.69 18.32
N ILE A 719 18.53 -17.38 18.56
CA ILE A 719 17.58 -16.61 19.36
C ILE A 719 17.36 -15.26 18.65
N SER A 720 16.10 -14.89 18.37
CA SER A 720 15.64 -13.55 17.99
C SER A 720 14.91 -12.94 19.18
N ILE A 721 15.18 -11.67 19.51
CA ILE A 721 14.59 -10.93 20.64
C ILE A 721 14.17 -9.53 20.18
N SER A 722 13.07 -8.95 20.66
CA SER A 722 12.74 -7.53 20.50
C SER A 722 11.97 -6.95 21.70
N ASP A 723 11.92 -5.62 21.78
CA ASP A 723 11.08 -4.85 22.71
C ASP A 723 9.89 -4.21 21.97
N PRO A 724 8.67 -4.78 22.02
CA PRO A 724 7.47 -4.18 21.44
C PRO A 724 7.00 -2.87 22.10
N THR A 725 7.60 -2.44 23.22
CA THR A 725 7.26 -1.18 23.89
C THR A 725 8.07 0.02 23.38
N HIS A 726 9.29 -0.23 22.86
CA HIS A 726 10.29 0.79 22.55
C HIS A 726 10.64 1.65 23.80
N ARG A 727 10.62 1.04 24.99
CA ARG A 727 10.88 1.68 26.31
C ARG A 727 11.97 1.00 27.12
N ALA A 728 12.29 -0.26 26.84
CA ALA A 728 13.32 -0.98 27.57
C ALA A 728 14.71 -0.49 27.14
N ALA A 729 15.48 0.08 28.07
CA ALA A 729 16.89 0.38 27.79
C ALA A 729 17.70 -0.91 27.56
N ARG A 730 17.35 -2.00 28.26
CA ARG A 730 17.95 -3.33 28.07
C ARG A 730 16.93 -4.43 28.17
N LEU A 731 17.15 -5.51 27.42
CA LEU A 731 16.48 -6.81 27.62
C LEU A 731 17.48 -7.79 28.23
N VAL A 732 17.03 -8.61 29.18
CA VAL A 732 17.86 -9.59 29.89
C VAL A 732 17.18 -10.96 29.85
N ILE A 733 17.84 -11.89 29.16
CA ILE A 733 17.44 -13.30 29.05
C ILE A 733 18.54 -14.14 29.71
N PHE A 734 18.14 -15.13 30.49
CA PHE A 734 19.02 -16.21 30.94
C PHE A 734 18.66 -17.48 30.18
N MET A 735 19.67 -18.18 29.67
CA MET A 735 19.51 -19.42 28.92
C MET A 735 20.43 -20.48 29.54
N ASN A 736 19.85 -21.64 29.86
CA ASN A 736 20.51 -22.76 30.51
C ASN A 736 20.22 -24.06 29.76
N ASP A 737 20.75 -24.14 28.53
CA ASP A 737 20.61 -25.26 27.61
C ASP A 737 21.99 -25.91 27.42
N PRO A 738 22.22 -27.15 27.89
CA PRO A 738 23.53 -27.81 27.82
C PRO A 738 24.05 -28.06 26.40
N ASP A 739 23.21 -27.84 25.38
CA ASP A 739 23.57 -27.99 23.97
C ASP A 739 24.19 -26.70 23.37
N ILE A 740 24.21 -25.57 24.10
CA ILE A 740 24.81 -24.30 23.66
C ILE A 740 26.34 -24.30 23.80
N GLY A 741 27.02 -24.24 22.65
CA GLY A 741 28.47 -24.06 22.50
C GLY A 741 28.86 -22.64 22.08
N GLY A 742 29.94 -22.52 21.31
CA GLY A 742 30.54 -21.23 20.94
C GLY A 742 29.64 -20.33 20.09
N VAL A 743 29.85 -19.02 20.16
CA VAL A 743 29.10 -18.02 19.38
C VAL A 743 29.48 -18.11 17.90
N VAL A 744 28.48 -18.09 17.02
CA VAL A 744 28.63 -18.12 15.55
C VAL A 744 28.38 -16.74 14.94
N GLU A 745 27.34 -16.07 15.42
CA GLU A 745 26.88 -14.78 14.90
C GLU A 745 26.13 -14.06 16.04
N GLN A 746 26.32 -12.75 16.20
CA GLN A 746 25.55 -11.92 17.11
C GLN A 746 25.43 -10.50 16.56
N ASP A 747 24.29 -9.85 16.80
CA ASP A 747 24.16 -8.41 16.57
C ASP A 747 25.05 -7.61 17.55
N PRO A 748 25.57 -6.43 17.15
CA PRO A 748 26.50 -5.64 17.95
C PRO A 748 25.88 -5.06 19.23
N THR A 749 24.55 -5.08 19.35
CA THR A 749 23.79 -4.70 20.55
C THR A 749 23.71 -5.83 21.59
N ILE A 750 24.18 -7.04 21.29
CA ILE A 750 24.11 -8.17 22.22
C ILE A 750 25.43 -8.36 22.99
N GLN A 751 25.32 -8.38 24.31
CA GLN A 751 26.38 -8.69 25.24
C GLN A 751 26.10 -10.06 25.89
N LEU A 752 27.11 -10.92 25.93
CA LEU A 752 27.01 -12.29 26.44
C LEU A 752 27.89 -12.47 27.67
N ARG A 753 27.32 -12.98 28.77
CA ARG A 753 28.04 -13.36 29.98
C ARG A 753 27.72 -14.82 30.31
N TRP A 754 28.68 -15.69 30.06
CA TRP A 754 28.64 -17.12 30.36
C TRP A 754 28.58 -17.40 31.87
N GLY A 755 28.29 -18.65 32.23
CA GLY A 755 28.48 -19.19 33.58
C GLY A 755 29.94 -19.21 34.04
N ARG A 756 30.26 -20.02 35.05
CA ARG A 756 31.65 -20.20 35.51
C ARG A 756 32.49 -20.84 34.41
N ALA A 757 33.79 -20.58 34.41
CA ALA A 757 34.70 -21.15 33.42
C ALA A 757 34.66 -22.69 33.47
N GLY A 758 34.13 -23.31 32.41
CA GLY A 758 33.85 -24.76 32.32
C GLY A 758 32.36 -25.11 32.21
N GLU A 759 31.45 -24.20 32.56
CA GLU A 759 29.99 -24.38 32.45
C GLU A 759 29.49 -24.06 31.03
N THR A 760 29.72 -24.95 30.07
CA THR A 760 29.05 -24.89 28.75
C THR A 760 27.54 -25.00 28.92
N GLY A 761 26.79 -24.22 28.15
CA GLY A 761 25.33 -24.24 28.13
C GLY A 761 24.62 -23.19 28.99
N SER A 762 25.33 -22.49 29.88
CA SER A 762 24.74 -21.41 30.70
C SER A 762 25.21 -20.03 30.25
N VAL A 763 24.28 -19.17 29.82
CA VAL A 763 24.58 -17.82 29.31
C VAL A 763 23.51 -16.80 29.70
N THR A 764 23.96 -15.66 30.23
CA THR A 764 23.17 -14.43 30.33
C THR A 764 23.32 -13.66 29.02
N ILE A 765 22.21 -13.36 28.36
CA ILE A 765 22.13 -12.58 27.13
C ILE A 765 21.52 -11.23 27.50
N THR A 766 22.29 -10.16 27.33
CA THR A 766 21.83 -8.78 27.52
C THR A 766 21.78 -8.09 26.18
N VAL A 767 20.61 -7.58 25.79
CA VAL A 767 20.41 -6.79 24.59
C VAL A 767 20.38 -5.32 25.00
N ASP A 768 21.19 -4.49 24.36
CA ASP A 768 21.02 -3.04 24.39
C ASP A 768 19.87 -2.65 23.46
N ALA A 769 18.81 -2.10 24.04
CA ALA A 769 17.54 -1.83 23.37
C ALA A 769 17.18 -0.33 23.36
N GLU A 770 17.98 0.51 24.03
CA GLU A 770 17.87 1.97 23.92
C GLU A 770 18.12 2.40 22.46
N GLY A 771 17.18 3.16 21.89
CA GLY A 771 17.23 3.55 20.47
C GLY A 771 17.06 2.39 19.47
N SER A 772 16.80 1.14 19.89
CA SER A 772 16.60 0.03 18.93
C SER A 772 15.23 0.05 18.26
N HIS A 773 14.29 0.84 18.79
CA HIS A 773 12.97 1.07 18.21
C HIS A 773 12.22 -0.24 17.85
N GLY A 774 12.26 -1.25 18.72
CA GLY A 774 11.54 -2.52 18.53
C GLY A 774 12.10 -3.42 17.42
N LYS A 775 13.32 -3.14 16.94
CA LYS A 775 14.07 -3.97 15.99
C LYS A 775 14.28 -5.39 16.54
N THR A 776 14.42 -6.35 15.63
CA THR A 776 14.82 -7.72 16.01
C THR A 776 16.33 -7.78 16.21
N HIS A 777 16.76 -8.26 17.36
CA HIS A 777 18.16 -8.53 17.73
C HIS A 777 18.39 -10.05 17.72
N ARG A 778 19.50 -10.53 17.18
CA ARG A 778 19.76 -11.96 16.95
C ARG A 778 21.13 -12.42 17.44
N VAL A 779 21.15 -13.61 18.05
CA VAL A 779 22.37 -14.37 18.36
C VAL A 779 22.22 -15.82 17.93
N SER A 780 23.31 -16.44 17.47
CA SER A 780 23.41 -17.86 17.12
C SER A 780 24.65 -18.50 17.74
N PHE A 781 24.48 -19.71 18.25
CA PHE A 781 25.50 -20.54 18.88
C PHE A 781 25.68 -21.86 18.11
N GLU A 782 26.86 -22.46 18.17
CA GLU A 782 27.07 -23.85 17.74
C GLU A 782 26.39 -24.82 18.70
N ARG A 783 25.80 -25.87 18.14
CA ARG A 783 25.14 -26.94 18.89
C ARG A 783 26.13 -28.05 19.24
N ILE A 784 26.40 -28.27 20.53
CA ILE A 784 27.43 -29.21 21.02
C ILE A 784 27.13 -30.66 20.63
N SER A 785 25.87 -31.07 20.67
CA SER A 785 25.44 -32.45 20.37
C SER A 785 25.43 -32.79 18.88
N TRP A 786 25.70 -31.83 17.99
CA TRP A 786 25.59 -32.00 16.54
C TRP A 786 26.58 -33.05 15.99
N ARG A 787 26.06 -34.03 15.23
CA ARG A 787 26.84 -35.14 14.62
C ARG A 787 26.79 -35.18 13.09
N GLY A 788 26.40 -34.07 12.44
CA GLY A 788 26.23 -34.02 10.98
C GLY A 788 27.55 -34.08 10.20
N ILE A 789 27.46 -34.43 8.91
CA ILE A 789 28.62 -34.57 8.02
C ILE A 789 28.70 -33.37 7.06
N LEU A 790 29.81 -32.63 7.12
CA LEU A 790 30.09 -31.39 6.34
C LEU A 790 30.34 -31.62 4.83
N ARG A 791 29.49 -32.40 4.12
CA ARG A 791 29.68 -32.71 2.69
C ARG A 791 28.94 -31.79 1.71
N HIS A 792 27.82 -31.17 2.11
CA HIS A 792 27.11 -30.21 1.26
C HIS A 792 26.56 -29.01 2.06
N LEU A 793 27.10 -27.81 1.82
CA LEU A 793 26.64 -26.55 2.39
C LEU A 793 26.37 -25.50 1.30
N PRO A 794 25.13 -25.38 0.78
CA PRO A 794 24.68 -24.21 0.05
C PRO A 794 24.23 -23.11 1.04
N TRP A 795 25.16 -22.56 1.84
CA TRP A 795 24.82 -21.45 2.74
C TRP A 795 24.87 -20.10 2.01
N ARG A 796 23.68 -19.54 1.74
CA ARG A 796 23.30 -18.12 1.91
C ARG A 796 22.00 -17.79 1.14
N PRO A 797 20.94 -17.32 1.82
CA PRO A 797 20.27 -16.11 1.38
C PRO A 797 21.29 -14.96 1.44
N PRO A 798 21.42 -14.09 0.43
CA PRO A 798 22.48 -13.09 0.40
C PRO A 798 22.19 -11.89 1.33
N TYR A 799 22.60 -12.00 2.59
CA TYR A 799 22.80 -10.81 3.43
C TYR A 799 23.83 -9.89 2.74
N ARG A 800 23.40 -8.68 2.38
CA ARG A 800 24.26 -7.61 1.87
C ARG A 800 24.57 -6.64 3.02
N PRO A 801 25.73 -6.71 3.66
CA PRO A 801 26.19 -5.58 4.44
C PRO A 801 26.42 -4.39 3.50
N THR A 802 25.99 -3.21 3.90
CA THR A 802 26.34 -1.94 3.27
C THR A 802 27.80 -1.63 3.59
N THR A 803 28.74 -2.17 2.79
CA THR A 803 30.17 -1.98 3.05
C THR A 803 30.58 -0.53 2.92
N THR A 804 30.87 0.09 4.07
CA THR A 804 31.63 1.33 4.18
C THR A 804 32.95 1.23 3.42
N SER A 805 33.40 2.34 2.85
CA SER A 805 34.56 2.31 1.96
C SER A 805 35.90 2.20 2.69
N SER A 806 36.76 1.31 2.21
CA SER A 806 38.22 1.39 2.40
C SER A 806 38.89 1.00 1.09
N ILE A 807 39.77 1.87 0.58
CA ILE A 807 40.47 1.68 -0.70
C ILE A 807 41.91 1.21 -0.44
N PRO A 808 42.34 0.11 -1.08
CA PRO A 808 43.74 -0.08 -1.41
C PRO A 808 44.00 0.16 -2.90
N SER A 809 45.01 1.00 -3.22
CA SER A 809 45.52 1.20 -4.57
C SER A 809 46.43 0.03 -5.00
N GLY A 810 46.26 -0.53 -6.20
CA GLY A 810 47.10 -1.64 -6.68
C GLY A 810 47.04 -1.89 -8.19
N THR A 811 48.11 -1.52 -8.90
CA THR A 811 48.29 -1.54 -10.35
C THR A 811 48.12 -2.90 -11.08
N ALA A 812 47.25 -2.90 -12.09
CA ALA A 812 47.33 -3.55 -13.41
C ALA A 812 48.29 -4.73 -13.71
N LYS A 813 47.76 -5.76 -14.39
CA LYS A 813 48.28 -6.30 -15.67
C LYS A 813 47.23 -7.13 -16.42
N ALA A 814 47.42 -7.35 -17.73
CA ALA A 814 46.41 -7.90 -18.64
C ALA A 814 46.83 -9.20 -19.35
N LYS A 815 45.84 -10.08 -19.63
CA LYS A 815 45.75 -11.20 -20.61
C LYS A 815 44.47 -12.01 -20.25
N GLY A 816 43.64 -12.53 -21.17
CA GLY A 816 43.55 -12.37 -22.63
C GLY A 816 42.53 -13.36 -23.25
N ARG A 817 42.13 -13.13 -24.52
CA ARG A 817 41.33 -14.00 -25.43
C ARG A 817 39.83 -14.25 -25.12
N ARG A 818 38.99 -13.91 -26.12
CA ARG A 818 37.67 -14.55 -26.40
C ARG A 818 37.89 -15.92 -27.08
N PRO A 819 36.87 -16.78 -27.17
CA PRO A 819 36.38 -17.10 -28.52
C PRO A 819 34.84 -17.26 -28.68
N ARG A 820 34.39 -17.12 -29.93
CA ARG A 820 33.10 -17.51 -30.55
C ARG A 820 33.31 -17.46 -32.07
N PRO A 821 32.51 -18.11 -32.93
CA PRO A 821 31.64 -19.28 -32.71
C PRO A 821 31.97 -20.42 -33.72
N THR A 822 31.24 -21.54 -33.67
CA THR A 822 31.18 -22.52 -34.79
C THR A 822 29.76 -23.07 -34.95
N ALA A 823 29.32 -23.26 -36.20
CA ALA A 823 28.04 -23.87 -36.56
C ALA A 823 28.26 -25.06 -37.51
N LYS A 824 27.31 -26.01 -37.55
CA LYS A 824 27.10 -27.00 -38.62
C LYS A 824 25.62 -27.41 -38.67
N SER A 825 25.18 -28.05 -39.75
CA SER A 825 23.79 -27.97 -40.22
C SER A 825 23.29 -29.22 -40.97
N LYS A 826 21.95 -29.26 -41.19
CA LYS A 826 21.19 -30.20 -42.05
C LYS A 826 21.06 -31.62 -41.43
N ALA A 827 20.03 -32.43 -41.74
CA ALA A 827 19.19 -32.45 -42.95
C ALA A 827 17.67 -32.69 -42.71
N ARG A 828 16.93 -32.91 -43.81
CA ARG A 828 15.47 -33.07 -43.91
C ARG A 828 15.16 -34.11 -45.02
N PRO A 829 14.02 -34.83 -44.98
CA PRO A 829 13.35 -35.20 -46.22
C PRO A 829 11.83 -34.91 -46.27
N ARG A 830 11.25 -35.16 -47.46
CA ARG A 830 9.85 -35.04 -47.95
C ARG A 830 9.80 -35.87 -49.28
N PRO A 831 8.68 -36.04 -50.02
CA PRO A 831 7.26 -36.21 -49.67
C PRO A 831 6.53 -37.32 -50.53
N LYS A 832 5.20 -37.48 -50.37
CA LYS A 832 4.15 -38.01 -51.31
C LYS A 832 2.78 -37.62 -50.71
N LYS A 833 1.68 -37.19 -51.35
CA LYS A 833 1.20 -36.88 -52.73
C LYS A 833 0.37 -37.95 -53.48
N GLY A 834 -0.92 -37.64 -53.69
CA GLY A 834 -1.91 -38.24 -54.61
C GLY A 834 -3.21 -38.66 -53.91
N ASN A 835 -4.44 -38.52 -54.45
CA ASN A 835 -4.97 -37.84 -55.65
C ASN A 835 -6.50 -37.56 -55.46
N ASP A 836 -7.09 -36.62 -56.23
CA ASP A 836 -8.53 -36.28 -56.32
C ASP A 836 -9.32 -37.23 -57.28
N PRO A 837 -10.59 -36.99 -57.75
CA PRO A 837 -11.62 -35.98 -57.42
C PRO A 837 -13.09 -36.51 -57.33
N VAL A 838 -14.12 -35.61 -57.28
CA VAL A 838 -15.45 -35.60 -57.99
C VAL A 838 -16.60 -34.90 -57.20
N ARG A 839 -17.63 -34.42 -57.92
CA ARG A 839 -18.82 -33.59 -57.56
C ARG A 839 -20.07 -34.17 -58.29
N PRO A 840 -21.32 -33.63 -58.24
CA PRO A 840 -22.04 -32.74 -57.30
C PRO A 840 -23.51 -33.18 -56.99
N GLY A 841 -24.30 -32.37 -56.25
CA GLY A 841 -25.79 -32.40 -56.23
C GLY A 841 -26.39 -31.80 -54.94
N ARG A 842 -26.93 -30.57 -54.88
CA ARG A 842 -28.25 -30.05 -55.35
C ARG A 842 -29.50 -30.74 -54.76
N HIS A 843 -30.20 -30.03 -53.87
CA HIS A 843 -31.61 -29.62 -54.01
C HIS A 843 -31.85 -28.34 -53.17
N GLY A 844 -32.90 -27.56 -53.46
CA GLY A 844 -33.28 -26.33 -52.72
C GLY A 844 -34.43 -26.57 -51.72
N VAL A 845 -35.33 -25.63 -51.38
CA VAL A 845 -35.81 -24.45 -52.14
C VAL A 845 -36.58 -23.48 -51.20
N LYS A 846 -36.32 -22.15 -51.29
CA LYS A 846 -37.20 -21.00 -50.84
C LYS A 846 -37.58 -20.90 -49.33
N SER A 847 -38.06 -19.78 -48.78
CA SER A 847 -37.97 -18.33 -49.13
C SER A 847 -38.46 -17.45 -47.96
N SER A 848 -37.85 -16.27 -47.76
CA SER A 848 -38.45 -15.14 -47.01
C SER A 848 -39.55 -14.44 -47.85
N PRO A 849 -40.44 -13.57 -47.31
CA PRO A 849 -40.07 -12.28 -46.68
C PRO A 849 -40.91 -11.93 -45.41
N ALA A 850 -40.80 -10.69 -44.94
CA ALA A 850 -41.50 -10.12 -43.78
C ALA A 850 -42.58 -9.09 -44.18
N THR A 851 -43.48 -8.75 -43.25
CA THR A 851 -44.05 -7.39 -43.04
C THR A 851 -44.76 -7.27 -41.67
N ALA A 852 -45.21 -6.06 -41.31
CA ALA A 852 -45.67 -5.66 -39.96
C ALA A 852 -47.16 -5.27 -39.89
N ALA A 853 -47.58 -4.67 -38.75
CA ALA A 853 -48.87 -3.98 -38.46
C ALA A 853 -50.11 -4.89 -38.18
N ALA A 854 -51.14 -4.47 -37.40
CA ALA A 854 -51.29 -3.42 -36.35
C ALA A 854 -52.65 -3.57 -35.61
N SER A 855 -52.92 -2.71 -34.60
CA SER A 855 -54.25 -2.29 -34.05
C SER A 855 -55.19 -3.37 -33.41
N SER A 856 -55.65 -3.30 -32.15
CA SER A 856 -56.38 -2.27 -31.34
C SER A 856 -57.87 -2.12 -31.69
N ILE A 857 -58.83 -2.24 -30.75
CA ILE A 857 -59.41 -1.14 -29.92
C ILE A 857 -60.52 -1.70 -28.99
N PHE A 858 -60.71 -1.15 -27.78
CA PHE A 858 -61.99 -0.55 -27.30
C PHE A 858 -61.83 0.23 -25.98
N HIS A 859 -62.78 1.12 -25.67
CA HIS A 859 -62.65 2.22 -24.69
C HIS A 859 -63.40 2.01 -23.37
N ALA A 860 -62.93 2.67 -22.30
CA ALA A 860 -63.77 3.59 -21.49
C ALA A 860 -62.92 4.61 -20.69
N LYS A 861 -63.51 5.78 -20.41
CA LYS A 861 -63.13 6.83 -19.43
C LYS A 861 -64.34 7.00 -18.46
N PRO A 862 -64.31 7.76 -17.32
CA PRO A 862 -63.62 9.05 -17.12
C PRO A 862 -63.14 9.36 -15.67
N THR A 863 -62.96 10.66 -15.38
CA THR A 863 -62.99 11.37 -14.07
C THR A 863 -61.87 11.24 -13.03
N SER A 864 -61.11 12.33 -12.88
CA SER A 864 -60.56 12.87 -11.61
C SER A 864 -61.66 13.69 -10.85
N PRO A 865 -61.46 14.40 -9.71
CA PRO A 865 -60.24 14.81 -8.96
C PRO A 865 -60.27 14.26 -7.49
N ALA A 866 -59.79 14.84 -6.37
CA ALA A 866 -59.20 16.15 -6.01
C ALA A 866 -58.33 16.03 -4.72
N LYS A 867 -57.18 16.72 -4.59
CA LYS A 867 -56.91 18.03 -3.91
C LYS A 867 -56.54 17.97 -2.40
N ALA A 868 -55.70 18.95 -2.01
CA ALA A 868 -55.46 19.47 -0.65
C ALA A 868 -54.67 18.60 0.36
N ASN A 869 -53.87 19.17 1.29
CA ASN A 869 -53.08 20.42 1.21
C ASN A 869 -51.93 20.45 2.25
N ASN A 870 -50.86 21.16 1.91
CA ASN A 870 -49.81 21.70 2.80
C ASN A 870 -50.37 22.85 3.69
N PRO A 871 -49.60 23.45 4.62
CA PRO A 871 -48.59 22.94 5.57
C PRO A 871 -48.77 23.56 7.00
N GLN A 872 -47.82 23.36 7.96
CA GLN A 872 -47.01 24.45 8.56
C GLN A 872 -46.20 24.09 9.83
N HIS A 873 -45.04 24.75 9.94
CA HIS A 873 -44.26 25.18 11.12
C HIS A 873 -44.01 24.28 12.35
N GLY A 874 -42.71 24.00 12.56
CA GLY A 874 -42.05 23.86 13.87
C GLY A 874 -40.62 24.43 13.76
N LYS A 875 -40.15 25.22 14.73
CA LYS A 875 -38.90 26.02 14.64
C LYS A 875 -37.95 25.70 15.81
N GLN A 876 -36.65 25.87 15.54
CA GLN A 876 -35.54 26.14 16.48
C GLN A 876 -34.99 25.02 17.39
N ALA A 877 -33.66 25.11 17.57
CA ALA A 877 -32.78 24.61 18.64
C ALA A 877 -32.82 23.09 18.96
N HIS A 878 -31.70 22.36 18.95
CA HIS A 878 -30.30 22.76 19.17
C HIS A 878 -29.31 22.19 18.13
#